data_AF-A0A1A2GCC5-F1
#
_entry.id   AF-A0A1A2GCC5-F1
#
_cell.length_a   1.000
_cell.length_b   1.000
_cell.length_c   1.000
_cell.angle_alpha   90.00
_cell.angle_beta   90.00
_cell.angle_gamma   90.00
#
_symmetry.space_group_name_H-M   'P 1'
#
loop_
_entity.id
_entity.type
_entity.pdbx_description
1 polymer ?
#
loop_
_entity_poly.entity_id
_entity_poly.type
_entity_poly.pdbx_seq_one_letter_code
_entity_poly.pdbx_strand_id
1 'polypeptide(L)'
;MTQGLSMRKVRAVSGAADRVFSLGNGLIIYAVAVVSSTQYFGQIAVLLTVLAAASGVLRGALGTPLLCAGRTRAEIRREGSFAVTTALFASPIVGGVMWAIAGPGIRAPAMLLIAATPVVLVENVLRYVAVAERRPHVAALWDGLWFAGSAALLVATWLHPPVATSGYLIGGWIALAILALIGMLASIRVAPTFRGHRAWFAEGWHRRLRDGAKSGLGQATVCAVLLLAAVFLSPGDTAALFGATALLAPVAIATWAMAWAVLPRSKRLMRAQVWSSLARVALVTSSGSLLIGVGLFFMPVGAGTVLFGRTFEAMQEIVLIIALAYAIAAWIIAVAIFLRAFNRGADALKLAAGYALIALAAAFGGAVLFRTAAGIAVGIATATTFIAVIALLRFEPWATPAGPDSRDRNQRVSPDLTRPIGAATDGQAAVGTITARDLPNAGVPRAMRLAMTLRPQEKAPVNEALITLWIFATLAVFVPAAIIRFTSIPANFSWLWSLPALAICAARFAWLIGNGERRLFEMMFWGYGYCFLCLAPLAQLRENQWPVTVPRVDATYTGAAALIVIVGCCAFLAGAGLDKVTLQRRWQASKRTRDIVDQLFTVNYFRTMLLCGFAILFNIYYLSRVGWIQFLQTREQSYAIYDSIWKPGSLGMMTRACTYMALLVALIALLRFRGEAKRACALGERISTPVMRGNMTLIVIIGVLLVNSMNPISNARYLSGTAMLAAGTAFGLFATTQRFRLTSCGFIAGLLFIFPLADAFRYSTQAELKSTNPVQSLLSPDYDSFAELINGYLAATREGIVPGRQFSGVLLFWLPRVFWTDKPVDTGIYIANERGYSFTNLSAPLWIEFYLNGGWLVLAVGMFALGFGLHRWDTRLNAQFDVYRMPGLLACILPFYMLILLRGSLLQAASYLFFILVFSAFVRQRKRKSAKTKPRVRDVPPEPASVVGVEPPRTNYVHV
;
A
#
# COMPACT_ATOMS: atom_id res chain seq x y z
N MET A 1 3.25 14.73 57.98
CA MET A 1 3.20 15.12 56.55
C MET A 1 4.56 15.05 55.82
N THR A 2 5.70 15.23 56.49
CA THR A 2 7.06 15.20 55.92
C THR A 2 7.51 13.84 55.36
N GLN A 3 7.19 12.71 56.00
CA GLN A 3 7.50 11.36 55.47
C GLN A 3 6.75 11.03 54.16
N GLY A 4 5.54 11.56 53.96
CA GLY A 4 4.74 11.34 52.75
C GLY A 4 5.27 12.07 51.50
N LEU A 5 5.93 13.22 51.70
CA LEU A 5 6.61 13.99 50.65
C LEU A 5 7.93 13.31 50.23
N SER A 6 8.67 12.74 51.16
CA SER A 6 9.88 11.93 50.89
C SER A 6 9.54 10.69 50.04
N MET A 7 8.53 9.93 50.42
CA MET A 7 8.11 8.72 49.68
C MET A 7 7.55 9.01 48.28
N ARG A 8 6.93 10.18 48.05
CA ARG A 8 6.53 10.61 46.70
C ARG A 8 7.73 10.93 45.82
N LYS A 9 8.74 11.63 46.35
CA LYS A 9 9.99 11.91 45.62
C LYS A 9 10.75 10.62 45.31
N VAL A 10 10.88 9.71 46.28
CA VAL A 10 11.49 8.39 46.09
C VAL A 10 10.76 7.58 45.01
N ARG A 11 9.42 7.61 44.96
CA ARG A 11 8.64 6.94 43.90
C ARG A 11 8.84 7.55 42.51
N ALA A 12 8.93 8.87 42.41
CA ALA A 12 9.17 9.56 41.15
C ALA A 12 10.59 9.29 40.62
N VAL A 13 11.59 9.35 41.50
CA VAL A 13 13.00 9.09 41.18
C VAL A 13 13.21 7.62 40.82
N SER A 14 12.68 6.67 41.61
CA SER A 14 12.77 5.23 41.29
C SER A 14 12.04 4.85 40.00
N GLY A 15 10.88 5.47 39.71
CA GLY A 15 10.19 5.25 38.44
C GLY A 15 10.94 5.79 37.21
N ALA A 16 11.74 6.86 37.38
CA ALA A 16 12.63 7.35 36.34
C ALA A 16 13.89 6.47 36.20
N ALA A 17 14.48 6.05 37.31
CA ALA A 17 15.65 5.18 37.35
C ALA A 17 15.37 3.79 36.73
N ASP A 18 14.22 3.18 37.03
CA ASP A 18 13.76 1.92 36.44
C ASP A 18 13.78 1.95 34.89
N ARG A 19 13.42 3.09 34.29
CA ARG A 19 13.43 3.26 32.83
C ARG A 19 14.85 3.36 32.27
N VAL A 20 15.77 3.96 33.00
CA VAL A 20 17.18 3.99 32.63
C VAL A 20 17.80 2.60 32.79
N PHE A 21 17.52 1.89 33.88
CA PHE A 21 18.05 0.54 34.11
C PHE A 21 17.52 -0.50 33.12
N SER A 22 16.35 -0.27 32.51
CA SER A 22 15.87 -1.08 31.40
C SER A 22 16.79 -1.08 30.15
N LEU A 23 17.81 -0.21 30.10
CA LEU A 23 18.92 -0.25 29.13
C LEU A 23 19.84 -1.48 29.30
N GLY A 24 19.77 -2.20 30.42
CA GLY A 24 20.66 -3.33 30.71
C GLY A 24 20.56 -4.44 29.66
N ASN A 25 19.36 -4.65 29.13
CA ASN A 25 19.08 -5.58 28.04
C ASN A 25 19.72 -5.17 26.71
N GLY A 26 20.08 -3.89 26.55
CA GLY A 26 20.83 -3.39 25.40
C GLY A 26 22.34 -3.51 25.58
N LEU A 27 22.87 -3.55 26.81
CA LEU A 27 24.31 -3.58 27.06
C LEU A 27 24.96 -4.90 26.62
N ILE A 28 24.24 -6.02 26.77
CA ILE A 28 24.71 -7.34 26.33
C ILE A 28 24.95 -7.38 24.81
N ILE A 29 24.21 -6.59 24.02
CA ILE A 29 24.41 -6.49 22.57
C ILE A 29 25.83 -6.00 22.28
N TYR A 30 26.29 -4.95 22.97
CA TYR A 30 27.63 -4.41 22.77
C TYR A 30 28.71 -5.38 23.25
N ALA A 31 28.50 -6.04 24.39
CA ALA A 31 29.46 -7.02 24.90
C ALA A 31 29.67 -8.18 23.92
N VAL A 32 28.57 -8.67 23.32
CA VAL A 32 28.65 -9.71 22.27
C VAL A 32 29.29 -9.16 21.00
N ALA A 33 29.04 -7.91 20.61
CA ALA A 33 29.62 -7.28 19.43
C ALA A 33 31.16 -7.12 19.51
N VAL A 34 31.69 -6.82 20.70
CA VAL A 34 33.13 -6.66 20.95
C VAL A 34 33.89 -7.97 20.77
N VAL A 35 33.31 -9.09 21.20
CA VAL A 35 33.98 -10.40 21.25
C VAL A 35 33.71 -11.27 20.02
N SER A 36 32.60 -11.05 19.32
CA SER A 36 32.17 -11.91 18.20
C SER A 36 32.66 -11.41 16.85
N SER A 37 32.75 -12.31 15.87
CA SER A 37 32.88 -11.90 14.46
C SER A 37 31.61 -11.21 13.97
N THR A 38 31.73 -10.40 12.91
CA THR A 38 30.62 -9.62 12.32
C THR A 38 29.44 -10.53 11.92
N GLN A 39 29.74 -11.66 11.28
CA GLN A 39 28.75 -12.65 10.87
C GLN A 39 28.06 -13.32 12.07
N TYR A 40 28.81 -13.69 13.10
CA TYR A 40 28.28 -14.37 14.28
C TYR A 40 27.39 -13.44 15.11
N PHE A 41 27.80 -12.17 15.26
CA PHE A 41 27.02 -11.13 15.91
C PHE A 41 25.69 -10.88 15.20
N GLY A 42 25.69 -10.78 13.86
CA GLY A 42 24.47 -10.56 13.08
C GLY A 42 23.40 -11.63 13.32
N GLN A 43 23.81 -12.90 13.45
CA GLN A 43 22.89 -14.00 13.73
C GLN A 43 22.34 -13.96 15.17
N ILE A 44 23.16 -13.64 16.17
CA ILE A 44 22.73 -13.48 17.57
C ILE A 44 21.80 -12.27 17.73
N ALA A 45 22.11 -11.17 17.05
CA ALA A 45 21.33 -9.94 17.04
C ALA A 45 19.87 -10.17 16.61
N VAL A 46 19.67 -10.97 15.55
CA VAL A 46 18.32 -11.32 15.08
C VAL A 46 17.53 -12.03 16.18
N LEU A 47 18.12 -12.99 16.89
CA LEU A 47 17.47 -13.68 18.00
C LEU A 47 17.08 -12.72 19.14
N LEU A 48 17.97 -11.79 19.51
CA LEU A 48 17.68 -10.77 20.51
C LEU A 48 16.52 -9.84 20.09
N THR A 49 16.37 -9.55 18.79
CA THR A 49 15.24 -8.73 18.30
C THR A 49 13.90 -9.44 18.42
N VAL A 50 13.87 -10.77 18.21
CA VAL A 50 12.68 -11.59 18.38
C VAL A 50 12.24 -11.56 19.84
N LEU A 51 13.19 -11.71 20.77
CA LEU A 51 12.93 -11.62 22.21
C LEU A 51 12.43 -10.21 22.62
N ALA A 52 13.02 -9.15 22.05
CA ALA A 52 12.58 -7.78 22.28
C ALA A 52 11.15 -7.55 21.76
N ALA A 53 10.82 -8.03 20.56
CA ALA A 53 9.48 -7.92 19.99
C ALA A 53 8.43 -8.66 20.84
N ALA A 54 8.72 -9.89 21.27
CA ALA A 54 7.86 -10.65 22.18
C ALA A 54 7.63 -9.92 23.50
N SER A 55 8.68 -9.34 24.07
CA SER A 55 8.61 -8.53 25.29
C SER A 55 7.70 -7.30 25.12
N GLY A 56 7.72 -6.64 23.96
CA GLY A 56 6.84 -5.51 23.63
C GLY A 56 5.36 -5.86 23.53
N VAL A 57 5.07 -7.00 22.90
CA VAL A 57 3.69 -7.51 22.75
C VAL A 57 3.14 -7.90 24.12
N LEU A 58 3.89 -8.66 24.91
CA LEU A 58 3.47 -9.09 26.25
C LEU A 58 3.30 -7.91 27.21
N ARG A 59 4.19 -6.92 27.12
CA ARG A 59 4.07 -5.65 27.86
C ARG A 59 2.73 -4.95 27.57
N GLY A 60 2.33 -4.88 26.31
CA GLY A 60 1.03 -4.32 25.93
C GLY A 60 -0.15 -5.12 26.42
N ALA A 61 -0.10 -6.44 26.19
CA ALA A 61 -1.20 -7.37 26.44
C ALA A 61 -1.46 -7.60 27.92
N LEU A 62 -0.39 -7.67 28.72
CA LEU A 62 -0.43 -8.05 30.14
C LEU A 62 -0.15 -6.85 31.06
N GLY A 63 0.80 -5.99 30.72
CA GLY A 63 1.23 -4.87 31.56
C GLY A 63 0.26 -3.67 31.56
N THR A 64 -0.27 -3.29 30.40
CA THR A 64 -1.19 -2.13 30.31
C THR A 64 -2.48 -2.31 31.12
N PRO A 65 -3.15 -3.48 31.09
CA PRO A 65 -4.32 -3.73 31.93
C PRO A 65 -4.03 -3.66 33.43
N LEU A 66 -2.86 -4.15 33.87
CA LEU A 66 -2.44 -4.12 35.29
C LEU A 66 -2.27 -2.68 35.82
N LEU A 67 -1.86 -1.74 34.97
CA LEU A 67 -1.66 -0.33 35.35
C LEU A 67 -2.95 0.50 35.40
N CYS A 68 -3.99 0.10 34.66
CA CYS A 68 -5.20 0.91 34.48
C CYS A 68 -6.28 0.65 35.54
N ALA A 69 -6.05 -0.26 36.48
CA ALA A 69 -7.08 -0.73 37.38
C ALA A 69 -6.89 -0.19 38.81
N GLY A 70 -7.91 0.48 39.35
CA GLY A 70 -7.97 0.93 40.75
C GLY A 70 -8.25 -0.23 41.71
N ARG A 71 -7.43 -1.28 41.65
CA ARG A 71 -7.66 -2.57 42.31
C ARG A 71 -6.94 -2.67 43.65
N THR A 72 -7.44 -3.56 44.50
CA THR A 72 -6.76 -3.91 45.76
C THR A 72 -5.44 -4.64 45.48
N ARG A 73 -4.49 -4.61 46.43
CA ARG A 73 -3.20 -5.32 46.27
C ARG A 73 -3.37 -6.82 46.01
N ALA A 74 -4.36 -7.45 46.63
CA ALA A 74 -4.63 -8.88 46.44
C ALA A 74 -5.09 -9.20 45.01
N GLU A 75 -5.93 -8.35 44.43
CA GLU A 75 -6.36 -8.48 43.02
C GLU A 75 -5.21 -8.26 42.04
N ILE A 76 -4.34 -7.28 42.29
CA ILE A 76 -3.15 -7.04 41.46
C ILE A 76 -2.23 -8.25 41.47
N ARG A 77 -2.02 -8.89 42.62
CA ARG A 77 -1.23 -10.13 42.73
C ARG A 77 -1.87 -11.29 42.01
N ARG A 78 -3.19 -11.47 42.15
CA ARG A 78 -3.94 -12.53 41.46
C ARG A 78 -3.88 -12.37 39.94
N GLU A 79 -4.07 -11.15 39.43
CA GLU A 79 -3.88 -10.87 38.00
C GLU A 79 -2.43 -11.03 37.56
N GLY A 80 -1.48 -10.63 38.41
CA GLY A 80 -0.04 -10.83 38.20
C GLY A 80 0.31 -12.31 38.06
N SER A 81 -0.24 -13.18 38.92
CA SER A 81 -0.06 -14.64 38.83
C SER A 81 -0.53 -15.22 37.50
N PHE A 82 -1.70 -14.80 37.00
CA PHE A 82 -2.18 -15.21 35.67
C PHE A 82 -1.35 -14.65 34.52
N ALA A 83 -0.85 -13.41 34.65
CA ALA A 83 0.04 -12.80 33.68
C ALA A 83 1.39 -13.53 33.60
N VAL A 84 1.97 -13.93 34.73
CA VAL A 84 3.18 -14.77 34.81
C VAL A 84 2.95 -16.12 34.13
N THR A 85 1.83 -16.79 34.41
CA THR A 85 1.46 -18.04 33.72
C THR A 85 1.33 -17.85 32.21
N THR A 86 0.77 -16.73 31.76
CA THR A 86 0.65 -16.42 30.32
C THR A 86 2.02 -16.17 29.67
N ALA A 87 2.92 -15.48 30.36
CA ALA A 87 4.30 -15.28 29.88
C ALA A 87 5.03 -16.62 29.74
N LEU A 88 4.89 -17.53 30.72
CA LEU A 88 5.46 -18.88 30.66
C LEU A 88 4.93 -19.70 29.48
N PHE A 89 3.63 -19.61 29.16
CA PHE A 89 3.05 -20.27 27.99
C PHE A 89 3.51 -19.65 26.66
N ALA A 90 3.83 -18.36 26.63
CA ALA A 90 4.34 -17.69 25.44
C ALA A 90 5.81 -18.03 25.14
N SER A 91 6.61 -18.30 26.17
CA SER A 91 8.05 -18.61 26.07
C SER A 91 8.40 -19.74 25.09
N PRO A 92 7.77 -20.94 25.12
CA PRO A 92 8.10 -22.00 24.16
C PRO A 92 7.73 -21.63 22.72
N ILE A 93 6.71 -20.79 22.50
CA ILE A 93 6.33 -20.30 21.17
C ILE A 93 7.44 -19.39 20.62
N VAL A 94 7.91 -18.44 21.44
CA VAL A 94 9.01 -17.53 21.08
C VAL A 94 10.29 -18.32 20.85
N GLY A 95 10.60 -19.29 21.71
CA GLY A 95 11.75 -20.17 21.57
C GLY A 95 11.71 -21.00 20.28
N GLY A 96 10.54 -21.51 19.89
CA GLY A 96 10.37 -22.23 18.62
C GLY A 96 10.62 -21.34 17.40
N VAL A 97 10.17 -20.08 17.44
CA VAL A 97 10.47 -19.09 16.38
C VAL A 97 11.97 -18.79 16.32
N MET A 98 12.61 -18.58 17.48
CA MET A 98 14.07 -18.37 17.56
C MET A 98 14.84 -19.57 17.01
N TRP A 99 14.40 -20.80 17.29
CA TRP A 99 14.99 -22.02 16.76
C TRP A 99 14.85 -22.12 15.24
N ALA A 100 13.67 -21.80 14.70
CA ALA A 100 13.43 -21.83 13.25
C ALA A 100 14.28 -20.80 12.49
N ILE A 101 14.63 -19.69 13.13
CA ILE A 101 15.50 -18.64 12.57
C ILE A 101 16.99 -18.98 12.77
N ALA A 102 17.33 -19.72 13.83
CA ALA A 102 18.70 -20.06 14.16
C ALA A 102 19.30 -20.99 13.09
N GLY A 103 20.34 -20.50 12.40
CA GLY A 103 21.10 -21.31 11.45
C GLY A 103 21.94 -22.41 12.14
N PRO A 104 22.42 -23.41 11.40
CA PRO A 104 23.15 -24.55 11.96
C PRO A 104 24.47 -24.18 12.66
N GLY A 105 25.02 -22.97 12.41
CA GLY A 105 26.30 -22.50 12.95
C GLY A 105 26.27 -21.87 14.36
N ILE A 106 25.10 -21.60 14.96
CA ILE A 106 24.98 -20.90 16.26
C ILE A 106 24.23 -21.69 17.35
N ARG A 107 24.38 -23.02 17.37
CA ARG A 107 23.60 -23.90 18.27
C ARG A 107 23.70 -23.51 19.75
N ALA A 108 24.91 -23.27 20.28
CA ALA A 108 25.09 -22.99 21.70
C ALA A 108 24.50 -21.63 22.16
N PRO A 109 24.82 -20.46 21.56
CA PRO A 109 24.18 -19.19 21.93
C PRO A 109 22.68 -19.17 21.70
N ALA A 110 22.19 -19.82 20.63
CA ALA A 110 20.75 -19.90 20.36
C ALA A 110 20.02 -20.66 21.46
N MET A 111 20.55 -21.81 21.89
CA MET A 111 20.00 -22.58 23.01
C MET A 111 20.00 -21.77 24.32
N LEU A 112 21.08 -21.04 24.60
CA LEU A 112 21.16 -20.17 25.78
C LEU A 112 20.09 -19.06 25.73
N LEU A 113 19.91 -18.38 24.59
CA LEU A 113 18.88 -17.34 24.44
C LEU A 113 17.45 -17.91 24.51
N ILE A 114 17.22 -19.11 23.98
CA ILE A 114 15.94 -19.81 24.13
C ILE A 114 15.68 -20.12 25.61
N ALA A 115 16.69 -20.60 26.34
CA ALA A 115 16.60 -20.83 27.79
C ALA A 115 16.41 -19.53 28.60
N ALA A 116 16.94 -18.40 28.12
CA ALA A 116 16.75 -17.07 28.72
C ALA A 116 15.32 -16.54 28.57
N THR A 117 14.63 -16.92 27.49
CA THR A 117 13.32 -16.38 27.11
C THR A 117 12.29 -16.38 28.25
N PRO A 118 12.02 -17.49 28.97
CA PRO A 118 11.07 -17.47 30.09
C PRO A 118 11.47 -16.52 31.21
N VAL A 119 12.76 -16.38 31.49
CA VAL A 119 13.25 -15.49 32.55
C VAL A 119 12.93 -14.03 32.20
N VAL A 120 13.35 -13.60 31.02
CA VAL A 120 13.19 -12.21 30.54
C VAL A 120 11.71 -11.83 30.40
N LEU A 121 10.88 -12.75 29.88
CA LEU A 121 9.45 -12.47 29.69
C LEU A 121 8.69 -12.35 31.01
N VAL A 122 8.98 -13.21 31.99
CA VAL A 122 8.34 -13.18 33.31
C VAL A 122 8.78 -11.95 34.09
N GLU A 123 10.08 -11.65 34.12
CA GLU A 123 10.61 -10.45 34.77
C GLU A 123 9.99 -9.17 34.21
N ASN A 124 9.88 -9.07 32.88
CA ASN A 124 9.24 -7.93 32.23
C ASN A 124 7.78 -7.75 32.65
N VAL A 125 7.04 -8.81 33.00
CA VAL A 125 5.67 -8.75 33.55
C VAL A 125 5.68 -8.36 35.03
N LEU A 126 6.55 -8.96 35.85
CA LEU A 126 6.64 -8.69 37.29
C LEU A 126 6.93 -7.22 37.59
N ARG A 127 7.73 -6.56 36.76
CA ARG A 127 7.94 -5.11 36.85
C ARG A 127 6.63 -4.31 36.82
N TYR A 128 5.69 -4.66 35.94
CA TYR A 128 4.39 -3.97 35.88
C TYR A 128 3.53 -4.26 37.12
N VAL A 129 3.64 -5.45 37.69
CA VAL A 129 2.99 -5.80 38.97
C VAL A 129 3.55 -4.95 40.11
N ALA A 130 4.87 -4.81 40.22
CA ALA A 130 5.51 -3.97 41.23
C ALA A 130 5.12 -2.48 41.11
N VAL A 131 5.05 -1.96 39.88
CA VAL A 131 4.59 -0.59 39.61
C VAL A 131 3.11 -0.43 39.97
N ALA A 132 2.26 -1.39 39.63
CA ALA A 132 0.83 -1.39 39.98
C ALA A 132 0.60 -1.44 41.50
N GLU A 133 1.42 -2.21 42.24
CA GLU A 133 1.40 -2.25 43.72
C GLU A 133 1.91 -0.95 44.40
N ARG A 134 2.33 0.05 43.61
CA ARG A 134 2.96 1.29 44.05
C ARG A 134 4.31 1.08 44.76
N ARG A 135 5.06 0.05 44.33
CA ARG A 135 6.42 -0.27 44.81
C ARG A 135 7.46 -0.22 43.67
N PRO A 136 7.59 0.91 42.93
CA PRO A 136 8.54 1.00 41.82
C PRO A 136 10.01 0.88 42.24
N HIS A 137 10.35 1.14 43.51
CA HIS A 137 11.71 0.98 44.04
C HIS A 137 12.18 -0.48 44.05
N VAL A 138 11.27 -1.45 44.19
CA VAL A 138 11.62 -2.88 44.14
C VAL A 138 12.02 -3.29 42.73
N ALA A 139 11.27 -2.83 41.72
CA ALA A 139 11.61 -3.06 40.32
C ALA A 139 12.96 -2.39 39.97
N ALA A 140 13.13 -1.12 40.37
CA ALA A 140 14.36 -0.38 40.10
C ALA A 140 15.62 -1.02 40.73
N LEU A 141 15.50 -1.67 41.90
CA LEU A 141 16.62 -2.32 42.57
C LEU A 141 17.10 -3.57 41.80
N TRP A 142 16.16 -4.44 41.41
CA TRP A 142 16.51 -5.67 40.70
C TRP A 142 16.87 -5.42 39.22
N ASP A 143 16.16 -4.53 38.52
CA ASP A 143 16.54 -4.07 37.18
C ASP A 143 17.93 -3.35 37.23
N GLY A 144 18.19 -2.60 38.30
CA GLY A 144 19.47 -1.92 38.52
C GLY A 144 20.64 -2.88 38.75
N LEU A 145 20.44 -3.97 39.50
CA LEU A 145 21.43 -5.03 39.68
C LEU A 145 21.75 -5.70 38.35
N TRP A 146 20.72 -6.02 37.56
CA TRP A 146 20.90 -6.63 36.24
C TRP A 146 21.60 -5.69 35.26
N PHE A 147 21.29 -4.39 35.30
CA PHE A 147 21.98 -3.34 34.54
C PHE A 147 23.47 -3.25 34.92
N ALA A 148 23.78 -3.14 36.21
CA ALA A 148 25.15 -3.03 36.71
C ALA A 148 25.98 -4.27 36.36
N GLY A 149 25.40 -5.46 36.50
CA GLY A 149 26.04 -6.71 36.09
C GLY A 149 26.27 -6.79 34.57
N SER A 150 25.31 -6.32 33.76
CA SER A 150 25.48 -6.26 32.29
C SER A 150 26.54 -5.25 31.86
N ALA A 151 26.66 -4.12 32.56
CA ALA A 151 27.73 -3.15 32.36
C ALA A 151 29.10 -3.73 32.76
N ALA A 152 29.17 -4.48 33.87
CA ALA A 152 30.39 -5.16 34.28
C ALA A 152 30.84 -6.21 33.26
N LEU A 153 29.90 -6.97 32.67
CA LEU A 153 30.20 -7.89 31.57
C LEU A 153 30.77 -7.15 30.35
N LEU A 154 30.22 -6.00 29.97
CA LEU A 154 30.76 -5.17 28.89
C LEU A 154 32.17 -4.68 29.20
N VAL A 155 32.41 -4.13 30.40
CA VAL A 155 33.75 -3.67 30.81
C VAL A 155 34.75 -4.83 30.81
N ALA A 156 34.34 -6.02 31.26
CA ALA A 156 35.18 -7.22 31.22
C ALA A 156 35.58 -7.61 29.78
N THR A 157 34.76 -7.33 28.77
CA THR A 157 35.16 -7.58 27.37
C THR A 157 36.29 -6.67 26.89
N TRP A 158 36.37 -5.44 27.38
CA TRP A 158 37.44 -4.50 27.03
C TRP A 158 38.78 -4.86 27.69
N LEU A 159 38.77 -5.67 28.75
CA LEU A 159 39.97 -6.18 29.41
C LEU A 159 40.58 -7.40 28.68
N HIS A 160 39.98 -7.84 27.56
CA HIS A 160 40.42 -8.97 26.73
C HIS A 160 40.80 -10.27 27.49
N PRO A 161 40.01 -10.75 28.46
CA PRO A 161 40.31 -12.02 29.11
C PRO A 161 40.13 -13.19 28.11
N PRO A 162 41.03 -14.20 28.10
CA PRO A 162 40.98 -15.32 27.15
C PRO A 162 39.72 -16.20 27.26
N VAL A 163 38.93 -16.03 28.32
CA VAL A 163 37.71 -16.80 28.61
C VAL A 163 36.42 -16.09 28.11
N ALA A 164 36.50 -14.83 27.68
CA ALA A 164 35.32 -14.11 27.19
C ALA A 164 34.94 -14.58 25.79
N THR A 165 34.13 -15.64 25.70
CA THR A 165 33.42 -16.03 24.47
C THR A 165 31.96 -15.58 24.53
N SER A 166 31.29 -15.45 23.39
CA SER A 166 29.89 -15.03 23.30
C SER A 166 28.95 -15.91 24.14
N GLY A 167 29.26 -17.21 24.26
CA GLY A 167 28.50 -18.15 25.09
C GLY A 167 28.60 -17.85 26.59
N TYR A 168 29.80 -17.55 27.09
CA TYR A 168 29.99 -17.18 28.50
C TYR A 168 29.35 -15.83 28.84
N LEU A 169 29.39 -14.86 27.92
CA LEU A 169 28.73 -13.56 28.11
C LEU A 169 27.21 -13.70 28.20
N ILE A 170 26.61 -14.47 27.29
CA ILE A 170 25.16 -14.74 27.30
C ILE A 170 24.80 -15.56 28.55
N GLY A 171 25.61 -16.56 28.92
CA GLY A 171 25.42 -17.35 30.13
C GLY A 171 25.46 -16.51 31.42
N GLY A 172 26.44 -15.61 31.52
CA GLY A 172 26.55 -14.67 32.64
C GLY A 172 25.38 -13.69 32.70
N TRP A 173 24.93 -13.19 31.54
CA TRP A 173 23.74 -12.34 31.45
C TRP A 173 22.47 -13.07 31.90
N ILE A 174 22.32 -14.36 31.56
CA ILE A 174 21.20 -15.20 32.02
C ILE A 174 21.28 -15.45 33.53
N ALA A 175 22.46 -15.73 34.08
CA ALA A 175 22.64 -15.93 35.51
C ALA A 175 22.20 -14.69 36.31
N LEU A 176 22.57 -13.49 35.83
CA LEU A 176 22.11 -12.23 36.40
C LEU A 176 20.59 -12.03 36.27
N ALA A 177 20.01 -12.39 35.11
CA ALA A 177 18.56 -12.33 34.91
C ALA A 177 17.80 -13.28 35.84
N ILE A 178 18.32 -14.49 36.07
CA ILE A 178 17.75 -15.47 37.02
C ILE A 178 17.81 -14.91 38.44
N LEU A 179 18.93 -14.32 38.83
CA LEU A 179 19.08 -13.69 40.15
C LEU A 179 18.06 -12.54 40.34
N ALA A 180 17.92 -11.67 39.34
CA ALA A 180 16.93 -10.60 39.34
C ALA A 180 15.50 -11.12 39.42
N LEU A 181 15.18 -12.18 38.65
CA LEU A 181 13.88 -12.84 38.68
C LEU A 181 13.55 -13.45 40.05
N ILE A 182 14.49 -14.18 40.66
CA ILE A 182 14.32 -14.76 42.01
C ILE A 182 14.08 -13.64 43.03
N GLY A 183 14.87 -12.58 42.94
CA GLY A 183 14.72 -11.38 43.77
C GLY A 183 13.35 -10.73 43.63
N MET A 184 12.84 -10.56 42.40
CA MET A 184 11.51 -10.01 42.13
C MET A 184 10.40 -10.93 42.65
N LEU A 185 10.48 -12.24 42.42
CA LEU A 185 9.49 -13.22 42.88
C LEU A 185 9.40 -13.24 44.41
N ALA A 186 10.54 -13.22 45.11
CA ALA A 186 10.61 -13.16 46.56
C ALA A 186 10.04 -11.84 47.11
N SER A 187 10.31 -10.72 46.44
CA SER A 187 9.89 -9.38 46.87
C SER A 187 8.39 -9.13 46.68
N ILE A 188 7.82 -9.60 45.56
CA ILE A 188 6.42 -9.37 45.18
C ILE A 188 5.50 -10.48 45.73
N ARG A 189 6.05 -11.68 45.99
CA ARG A 189 5.34 -12.89 46.47
C ARG A 189 4.20 -13.31 45.52
N VAL A 190 4.51 -13.38 44.23
CA VAL A 190 3.60 -13.81 43.17
C VAL A 190 4.13 -15.11 42.58
N ALA A 191 3.29 -16.15 42.57
CA ALA A 191 3.59 -17.45 41.98
C ALA A 191 2.68 -17.72 40.77
N PRO A 192 3.11 -18.53 39.78
CA PRO A 192 2.26 -18.90 38.65
C PRO A 192 1.05 -19.71 39.12
N THR A 193 -0.14 -19.38 38.63
CA THR A 193 -1.39 -20.06 38.98
C THR A 193 -2.13 -20.55 37.74
N PHE A 194 -2.36 -21.86 37.65
CA PHE A 194 -3.03 -22.47 36.50
C PHE A 194 -4.56 -22.57 36.66
N ARG A 195 -5.05 -22.73 37.89
CA ARG A 195 -6.49 -22.81 38.18
C ARG A 195 -7.17 -21.47 37.91
N GLY A 196 -8.14 -21.44 36.99
CA GLY A 196 -8.89 -20.23 36.61
C GLY A 196 -8.22 -19.36 35.53
N HIS A 197 -7.02 -19.72 35.05
CA HIS A 197 -6.31 -18.97 34.00
C HIS A 197 -7.11 -18.89 32.69
N ARG A 198 -7.71 -20.00 32.25
CA ARG A 198 -8.50 -20.04 31.01
C ARG A 198 -9.68 -19.07 31.03
N ALA A 199 -10.43 -19.02 32.14
CA ALA A 199 -11.56 -18.12 32.30
C ALA A 199 -11.10 -16.64 32.31
N TRP A 200 -10.05 -16.32 33.06
CA TRP A 200 -9.46 -14.98 33.12
C TRP A 200 -8.97 -14.49 31.75
N PHE A 201 -8.38 -15.39 30.96
CA PHE A 201 -7.89 -15.07 29.63
C PHE A 201 -9.04 -14.82 28.66
N ALA A 202 -10.07 -15.67 28.66
CA ALA A 202 -11.26 -15.56 27.82
C ALA A 202 -12.03 -14.24 28.05
N GLU A 203 -12.20 -13.84 29.31
CA GLU A 203 -12.96 -12.64 29.71
C GLU A 203 -12.40 -11.32 29.11
N GLY A 204 -11.10 -11.28 28.80
CA GLY A 204 -10.43 -10.07 28.29
C GLY A 204 -9.58 -10.28 27.04
N TRP A 205 -9.68 -11.42 26.35
CA TRP A 205 -8.84 -11.76 25.19
C TRP A 205 -8.80 -10.65 24.14
N HIS A 206 -9.96 -10.12 23.73
CA HIS A 206 -10.05 -9.05 22.74
C HIS A 206 -9.30 -7.77 23.17
N ARG A 207 -9.37 -7.41 24.45
CA ARG A 207 -8.69 -6.22 24.99
C ARG A 207 -7.17 -6.44 25.05
N ARG A 208 -6.74 -7.60 25.56
CA ARG A 208 -5.33 -7.98 25.68
C ARG A 208 -4.66 -8.10 24.31
N LEU A 209 -5.31 -8.74 23.34
CA LEU A 209 -4.80 -8.83 21.97
C LEU A 209 -4.65 -7.45 21.33
N ARG A 210 -5.66 -6.58 21.48
CA ARG A 210 -5.65 -5.22 20.95
C ARG A 210 -4.56 -4.36 21.57
N ASP A 211 -4.40 -4.41 22.90
CA ASP A 211 -3.42 -3.59 23.61
C ASP A 211 -1.99 -4.13 23.46
N GLY A 212 -1.86 -5.46 23.33
CA GLY A 212 -0.64 -6.15 22.89
C GLY A 212 -0.21 -5.72 21.49
N ALA A 213 -1.12 -5.78 20.52
CA ALA A 213 -0.86 -5.32 19.15
C ALA A 213 -0.48 -3.84 19.13
N LYS A 214 -1.20 -2.97 19.85
CA LYS A 214 -0.90 -1.52 19.93
C LYS A 214 0.48 -1.21 20.49
N SER A 215 0.92 -1.95 21.52
CA SER A 215 2.21 -1.72 22.19
C SER A 215 3.37 -2.40 21.46
N GLY A 216 3.13 -3.59 20.91
CA GLY A 216 4.16 -4.41 20.26
C GLY A 216 4.49 -3.96 18.85
N LEU A 217 3.59 -3.24 18.17
CA LEU A 217 3.74 -2.87 16.76
C LEU A 217 5.07 -2.16 16.44
N GLY A 218 5.55 -1.27 17.30
CA GLY A 218 6.82 -0.58 17.09
C GLY A 218 8.02 -1.53 17.09
N GLN A 219 8.12 -2.39 18.11
CA GLN A 219 9.22 -3.36 18.25
C GLN A 219 9.12 -4.50 17.22
N ALA A 220 7.90 -4.92 16.90
CA ALA A 220 7.64 -5.90 15.85
C ALA A 220 8.03 -5.36 14.46
N THR A 221 7.86 -4.05 14.20
CA THR A 221 8.31 -3.44 12.94
C THR A 221 9.83 -3.50 12.81
N VAL A 222 10.56 -3.13 13.87
CA VAL A 222 12.04 -3.19 13.87
C VAL A 222 12.52 -4.63 13.68
N CYS A 223 11.94 -5.59 14.41
CA CYS A 223 12.25 -7.00 14.26
C CYS A 223 11.95 -7.50 12.84
N ALA A 224 10.80 -7.15 12.26
CA ALA A 224 10.43 -7.54 10.90
C ALA A 224 11.40 -6.96 9.85
N VAL A 225 11.82 -5.71 10.00
CA VAL A 225 12.81 -5.08 9.11
C VAL A 225 14.18 -5.75 9.21
N LEU A 226 14.61 -6.12 10.42
CA LEU A 226 15.89 -6.81 10.63
C LEU A 226 15.86 -8.28 10.19
N LEU A 227 14.74 -8.97 10.36
CA LEU A 227 14.53 -10.30 9.77
C LEU A 227 14.56 -10.24 8.25
N LEU A 228 13.93 -9.21 7.67
CA LEU A 228 13.97 -8.95 6.25
C LEU A 228 15.41 -8.67 5.78
N ALA A 229 16.15 -7.84 6.51
CA ALA A 229 17.58 -7.62 6.27
C ALA A 229 18.35 -8.94 6.27
N ALA A 230 18.13 -9.80 7.27
CA ALA A 230 18.80 -11.10 7.38
C ALA A 230 18.48 -12.07 6.22
N VAL A 231 17.32 -11.94 5.58
CA VAL A 231 16.93 -12.76 4.42
C VAL A 231 17.58 -12.26 3.12
N PHE A 232 17.73 -10.95 2.96
CA PHE A 232 18.17 -10.34 1.69
C PHE A 232 19.62 -9.86 1.66
N LEU A 233 20.25 -9.67 2.82
CA LEU A 233 21.59 -9.12 2.96
C LEU A 233 22.57 -10.14 3.55
N SER A 234 23.86 -9.81 3.51
CA SER A 234 24.86 -10.60 4.23
C SER A 234 24.67 -10.48 5.76
N PRO A 235 25.13 -11.47 6.54
CA PRO A 235 25.13 -11.36 8.01
C PRO A 235 25.90 -10.14 8.53
N GLY A 236 26.94 -9.69 7.81
CA GLY A 236 27.71 -8.49 8.14
C GLY A 236 26.90 -7.20 7.97
N ASP A 237 26.14 -7.09 6.88
CA ASP A 237 25.24 -5.95 6.63
C ASP A 237 24.09 -5.89 7.65
N THR A 238 23.57 -7.06 8.02
CA THR A 238 22.53 -7.20 9.05
C THR A 238 23.07 -6.77 10.42
N ALA A 239 24.31 -7.17 10.72
CA ALA A 239 25.03 -6.74 11.92
C ALA A 239 25.24 -5.21 11.96
N ALA A 240 25.62 -4.60 10.83
CA ALA A 240 25.79 -3.15 10.73
C ALA A 240 24.47 -2.41 10.98
N LEU A 241 23.39 -2.84 10.33
CA LEU A 241 22.05 -2.26 10.48
C LEU A 241 21.56 -2.37 11.93
N PHE A 242 21.73 -3.54 12.55
CA PHE A 242 21.36 -3.75 13.94
C PHE A 242 22.22 -2.91 14.89
N GLY A 243 23.54 -2.95 14.72
CA GLY A 243 24.49 -2.18 15.54
C GLY A 243 24.12 -0.69 15.55
N ALA A 244 23.88 -0.10 14.38
CA ALA A 244 23.50 1.30 14.27
C ALA A 244 22.18 1.62 15.00
N THR A 245 21.17 0.75 14.89
CA THR A 245 19.90 0.92 15.62
C THR A 245 20.07 0.74 17.14
N ALA A 246 20.99 -0.12 17.58
CA ALA A 246 21.30 -0.33 18.99
C ALA A 246 21.92 0.93 19.61
N LEU A 247 22.90 1.56 18.94
CA LEU A 247 23.55 2.79 19.44
C LEU A 247 22.57 3.95 19.65
N LEU A 248 21.51 4.00 18.87
CA LEU A 248 20.47 5.04 18.98
C LEU A 248 19.31 4.62 19.90
N ALA A 249 19.33 3.41 20.49
CA ALA A 249 18.31 2.94 21.43
C ALA A 249 18.12 3.83 22.67
N PRO A 250 19.17 4.44 23.28
CA PRO A 250 18.99 5.38 24.39
C PRO A 250 18.11 6.59 24.01
N VAL A 251 18.25 7.09 22.78
CA VAL A 251 17.44 8.20 22.26
C VAL A 251 15.98 7.77 22.08
N ALA A 252 15.74 6.55 21.59
CA ALA A 252 14.39 6.01 21.51
C ALA A 252 13.74 5.90 22.90
N ILE A 253 14.49 5.48 23.92
CA ILE A 253 13.99 5.38 25.29
C ILE A 253 13.66 6.76 25.87
N ALA A 254 14.52 7.76 25.66
CA ALA A 254 14.25 9.14 26.03
C ALA A 254 12.97 9.67 25.35
N THR A 255 12.77 9.32 24.08
CA THR A 255 11.57 9.67 23.31
C THR A 255 10.31 9.00 23.88
N TRP A 256 10.39 7.76 24.38
CA TRP A 256 9.26 7.12 25.07
C TRP A 256 8.98 7.70 26.46
N ALA A 257 10.00 8.23 27.14
CA ALA A 257 9.83 8.91 28.43
C ALA A 257 9.00 10.21 28.30
N MET A 258 8.98 10.84 27.13
CA MET A 258 8.13 11.99 26.78
C MET A 258 6.65 11.77 27.12
N ALA A 259 6.12 10.57 26.83
CA ALA A 259 4.73 10.24 27.05
C ALA A 259 4.35 10.38 28.54
N TRP A 260 5.26 10.00 29.44
CA TRP A 260 5.04 10.01 30.88
C TRP A 260 5.06 11.42 31.48
N ALA A 261 5.87 12.33 30.93
CA ALA A 261 5.90 13.71 31.40
C ALA A 261 4.64 14.50 30.99
N VAL A 262 4.12 14.24 29.79
CA VAL A 262 3.06 15.06 29.18
C VAL A 262 1.65 14.49 29.41
N LEU A 263 1.45 13.17 29.35
CA LEU A 263 0.11 12.57 29.48
C LEU A 263 -0.62 12.94 30.78
N PRO A 264 0.02 12.95 31.97
CA PRO A 264 -0.66 13.35 33.20
C PRO A 264 -1.03 14.85 33.22
N ARG A 265 -0.22 15.70 32.59
CA ARG A 265 -0.42 17.15 32.51
C ARG A 265 -1.44 17.54 31.42
N SER A 266 -1.64 16.69 30.41
CA SER A 266 -2.54 16.94 29.28
C SER A 266 -4.01 17.17 29.69
N LYS A 267 -4.45 16.60 30.82
CA LYS A 267 -5.80 16.83 31.37
C LYS A 267 -6.04 18.27 31.83
N ARG A 268 -4.98 19.07 32.01
CA ARG A 268 -5.02 20.44 32.57
C ARG A 268 -4.55 21.52 31.58
N LEU A 269 -4.12 21.14 30.39
CA LEU A 269 -3.49 22.05 29.41
C LEU A 269 -4.32 22.18 28.14
N MET A 270 -4.28 23.35 27.50
CA MET A 270 -4.91 23.55 26.19
C MET A 270 -4.17 22.76 25.09
N ARG A 271 -4.87 22.40 24.00
CA ARG A 271 -4.30 21.66 22.84
C ARG A 271 -2.96 22.22 22.36
N ALA A 272 -2.89 23.54 22.14
CA ALA A 272 -1.67 24.20 21.68
C ALA A 272 -0.51 24.10 22.70
N GLN A 273 -0.80 24.14 24.00
CA GLN A 273 0.21 24.02 25.06
C GLN A 273 0.71 22.58 25.23
N VAL A 274 -0.17 21.59 25.02
CA VAL A 274 0.20 20.17 24.96
C VAL A 274 1.11 19.94 23.75
N TRP A 275 0.74 20.48 22.58
CA TRP A 275 1.56 20.38 21.38
C TRP A 275 2.90 21.08 21.52
N SER A 276 2.97 22.30 22.04
CA SER A 276 4.24 23.03 22.21
C SER A 276 5.19 22.33 23.19
N SER A 277 4.64 21.69 24.23
CA SER A 277 5.43 20.86 25.14
C SER A 277 5.94 19.60 24.46
N LEU A 278 5.11 18.96 23.63
CA LEU A 278 5.53 17.80 22.85
C LEU A 278 6.57 18.17 21.78
N ALA A 279 6.34 19.23 21.01
CA ALA A 279 7.25 19.70 19.98
C ALA A 279 8.63 20.06 20.55
N ARG A 280 8.71 20.69 21.73
CA ARG A 280 10.00 20.96 22.41
C ARG A 280 10.74 19.69 22.79
N VAL A 281 10.06 18.70 23.36
CA VAL A 281 10.71 17.43 23.71
C VAL A 281 11.12 16.67 22.45
N ALA A 282 10.28 16.66 21.41
CA ALA A 282 10.59 16.04 20.12
C ALA A 282 11.79 16.71 19.44
N LEU A 283 11.91 18.04 19.53
CA LEU A 283 13.05 18.78 19.04
C LEU A 283 14.33 18.38 19.78
N VAL A 284 14.29 18.33 21.12
CA VAL A 284 15.43 17.93 21.95
C VAL A 284 15.87 16.50 21.62
N THR A 285 14.94 15.54 21.52
CA THR A 285 15.29 14.16 21.17
C THR A 285 15.75 14.03 19.72
N SER A 286 15.21 14.83 18.79
CA SER A 286 15.66 14.87 17.39
C SER A 286 17.09 15.39 17.29
N SER A 287 17.38 16.52 17.94
CA SER A 287 18.72 17.10 18.00
C SER A 287 19.71 16.16 18.67
N GLY A 288 19.31 15.50 19.78
CA GLY A 288 20.13 14.49 20.42
C GLY A 288 20.46 13.29 19.52
N SER A 289 19.47 12.81 18.74
CA SER A 289 19.68 11.75 17.74
C SER A 289 20.72 12.16 16.69
N LEU A 290 20.59 13.36 16.14
CA LEU A 290 21.49 13.87 15.11
C LEU A 290 22.90 14.12 15.66
N LEU A 291 23.03 14.69 16.86
CA LEU A 291 24.32 14.92 17.50
C LEU A 291 25.05 13.61 17.78
N ILE A 292 24.36 12.59 18.29
CA ILE A 292 24.94 11.26 18.49
C ILE A 292 25.33 10.65 17.14
N GLY A 293 24.47 10.74 16.13
CA GLY A 293 24.77 10.25 14.78
C GLY A 293 25.99 10.89 14.15
N VAL A 294 26.12 12.23 14.25
CA VAL A 294 27.28 12.98 13.77
C VAL A 294 28.53 12.63 14.57
N GLY A 295 28.43 12.53 15.90
CA GLY A 295 29.54 12.13 16.76
C GLY A 295 30.08 10.74 16.42
N LEU A 296 29.19 9.77 16.18
CA LEU A 296 29.56 8.42 15.75
C LEU A 296 30.13 8.40 14.33
N PHE A 297 29.63 9.25 13.43
CA PHE A 297 30.14 9.37 12.06
C PHE A 297 31.58 9.92 12.00
N PHE A 298 31.94 10.88 12.87
CA PHE A 298 33.29 11.44 12.93
C PHE A 298 34.23 10.70 13.89
N MET A 299 33.75 9.66 14.58
CA MET A 299 34.56 8.89 15.50
C MET A 299 35.64 8.10 14.74
N PRO A 300 36.92 8.15 15.17
CA PRO A 300 37.97 7.36 14.54
C PRO A 300 37.65 5.87 14.57
N VAL A 301 37.81 5.18 13.43
CA VAL A 301 37.50 3.75 13.29
C VAL A 301 38.19 2.92 14.36
N GLY A 302 39.46 3.20 14.68
CA GLY A 302 40.21 2.51 15.74
C GLY A 302 39.53 2.59 17.11
N ALA A 303 39.13 3.79 17.55
CA ALA A 303 38.42 3.97 18.81
C ALA A 303 37.03 3.30 18.81
N GLY A 304 36.32 3.39 17.69
CA GLY A 304 35.00 2.76 17.54
C GLY A 304 35.07 1.22 17.54
N THR A 305 36.09 0.63 16.91
CA THR A 305 36.29 -0.83 16.92
C THR A 305 36.63 -1.39 18.29
N VAL A 306 37.34 -0.63 19.12
CA VAL A 306 37.62 -1.02 20.52
C VAL A 306 36.34 -0.99 21.36
N LEU A 307 35.53 0.06 21.20
CA LEU A 307 34.33 0.26 22.02
C LEU A 307 33.14 -0.61 21.60
N PHE A 308 32.93 -0.80 20.30
CA PHE A 308 31.74 -1.44 19.73
C PHE A 308 32.04 -2.71 18.91
N GLY A 309 33.32 -3.08 18.79
CA GLY A 309 33.76 -4.27 18.06
C GLY A 309 33.94 -4.04 16.55
N ARG A 310 34.29 -5.13 15.84
CA ARG A 310 34.63 -5.11 14.41
C ARG A 310 33.48 -4.73 13.47
N THR A 311 32.26 -4.59 14.00
CA THR A 311 31.07 -4.18 13.24
C THR A 311 30.96 -2.67 13.08
N PHE A 312 31.79 -1.89 13.78
CA PHE A 312 31.71 -0.43 13.81
C PHE A 312 31.95 0.22 12.44
N GLU A 313 32.92 -0.27 11.66
CA GLU A 313 33.25 0.30 10.35
C GLU A 313 32.05 0.27 9.39
N ALA A 314 31.43 -0.91 9.22
CA ALA A 314 30.24 -1.07 8.38
C ALA A 314 29.02 -0.30 8.93
N MET A 315 28.94 -0.10 10.25
CA MET A 315 27.90 0.70 10.88
C MET A 315 28.08 2.20 10.62
N GLN A 316 29.32 2.70 10.65
CA GLN A 316 29.65 4.11 10.49
C GLN A 316 29.18 4.67 9.15
N GLU A 317 29.17 3.85 8.09
CA GLU A 317 28.66 4.23 6.75
C GLU A 317 27.17 4.59 6.76
N ILE A 318 26.37 3.98 7.64
CA ILE A 318 24.91 4.11 7.65
C ILE A 318 24.35 4.85 8.87
N VAL A 319 25.19 5.12 9.88
CA VAL A 319 24.77 5.66 11.18
C VAL A 319 24.05 7.00 11.05
N LEU A 320 24.50 7.88 10.14
CA LEU A 320 23.89 9.19 9.93
C LEU A 320 22.47 9.09 9.36
N ILE A 321 22.25 8.14 8.44
CA ILE A 321 20.94 7.89 7.83
C ILE A 321 19.95 7.38 8.89
N ILE A 322 20.41 6.47 9.76
CA ILE A 322 19.59 5.90 10.83
C ILE A 322 19.33 6.95 11.93
N ALA A 323 20.32 7.78 12.26
CA ALA A 323 20.17 8.90 13.19
C ALA A 323 19.13 9.92 12.70
N LEU A 324 19.12 10.22 11.40
CA LEU A 324 18.08 11.03 10.77
C LEU A 324 16.70 10.36 10.86
N ALA A 325 16.60 9.06 10.59
CA ALA A 325 15.35 8.32 10.74
C ALA A 325 14.81 8.39 12.17
N TYR A 326 15.67 8.22 13.19
CA TYR A 326 15.28 8.34 14.61
C TYR A 326 14.88 9.77 14.98
N ALA A 327 15.56 10.78 14.44
CA ALA A 327 15.20 12.18 14.65
C ALA A 327 13.79 12.47 14.13
N ILE A 328 13.47 12.01 12.91
CA ILE A 328 12.14 12.19 12.33
C ILE A 328 11.09 11.35 13.06
N ALA A 329 11.44 10.13 13.50
CA ALA A 329 10.54 9.26 14.24
C ALA A 329 10.05 9.88 15.56
N ALA A 330 10.86 10.73 16.21
CA ALA A 330 10.45 11.47 17.40
C ALA A 330 9.20 12.32 17.17
N TRP A 331 9.03 12.90 15.97
CA TRP A 331 7.85 13.66 15.60
C TRP A 331 6.61 12.79 15.39
N ILE A 332 6.76 11.60 14.81
CA ILE A 332 5.66 10.62 14.68
C ILE A 332 5.17 10.22 16.08
N ILE A 333 6.09 9.93 16.99
CA ILE A 333 5.78 9.55 18.38
C ILE A 333 5.09 10.72 19.10
N ALA A 334 5.56 11.95 18.91
CA ALA A 334 4.92 13.15 19.48
C ALA A 334 3.47 13.31 19.01
N VAL A 335 3.19 13.15 17.71
CA VAL A 335 1.83 13.18 17.16
C VAL A 335 0.98 12.03 17.71
N ALA A 336 1.53 10.83 17.83
CA ALA A 336 0.82 9.70 18.41
C ALA A 336 0.45 9.92 19.89
N ILE A 337 1.35 10.52 20.68
CA ILE A 337 1.09 10.90 22.08
C ILE A 337 0.04 12.01 22.15
N PHE A 338 0.12 13.02 21.29
CA PHE A 338 -0.89 14.09 21.18
C PHE A 338 -2.29 13.52 20.92
N LEU A 339 -2.42 12.62 19.94
CA LEU A 339 -3.70 11.97 19.64
C LEU A 339 -4.23 11.15 20.83
N ARG A 340 -3.36 10.45 21.55
CA ARG A 340 -3.74 9.71 22.76
C ARG A 340 -4.20 10.64 23.90
N ALA A 341 -3.55 11.79 24.07
CA ALA A 341 -3.91 12.78 25.08
C ALA A 341 -5.34 13.31 24.89
N PHE A 342 -5.81 13.41 23.65
CA PHE A 342 -7.16 13.88 23.30
C PHE A 342 -8.14 12.74 22.96
N ASN A 343 -7.96 11.55 23.54
CA ASN A 343 -8.84 10.38 23.38
C ASN A 343 -9.02 9.88 21.92
N ARG A 344 -8.10 10.25 21.02
CA ARG A 344 -8.06 9.78 19.62
C ARG A 344 -7.13 8.58 19.46
N GLY A 345 -7.22 7.62 20.38
CA GLY A 345 -6.36 6.43 20.42
C GLY A 345 -6.48 5.55 19.17
N ALA A 346 -7.64 5.56 18.50
CA ALA A 346 -7.84 4.86 17.23
C ALA A 346 -7.02 5.48 16.09
N ASP A 347 -6.91 6.81 16.04
CA ASP A 347 -6.11 7.49 15.02
C ASP A 347 -4.60 7.32 15.28
N ALA A 348 -4.19 7.30 16.55
CA ALA A 348 -2.82 6.96 16.93
C ALA A 348 -2.43 5.53 16.52
N LEU A 349 -3.36 4.57 16.65
CA LEU A 349 -3.14 3.20 16.17
C LEU A 349 -3.06 3.13 14.64
N LYS A 350 -3.93 3.84 13.92
CA LYS A 350 -3.85 3.94 12.45
C LYS A 350 -2.52 4.53 11.99
N LEU A 351 -2.02 5.55 12.68
CA LEU A 351 -0.72 6.16 12.40
C LEU A 351 0.42 5.14 12.60
N ALA A 352 0.42 4.41 13.71
CA ALA A 352 1.44 3.39 13.98
C ALA A 352 1.37 2.22 12.99
N ALA A 353 0.17 1.75 12.63
CA ALA A 353 -0.03 0.69 11.64
C ALA A 353 0.35 1.13 10.23
N GLY A 354 0.02 2.37 9.85
CA GLY A 354 0.46 2.97 8.60
C GLY A 354 1.99 3.08 8.53
N TYR A 355 2.64 3.53 9.62
CA TYR A 355 4.09 3.56 9.72
C TYR A 355 4.71 2.18 9.55
N ALA A 356 4.24 1.18 10.29
CA ALA A 356 4.76 -0.18 10.21
C ALA A 356 4.69 -0.75 8.78
N LEU A 357 3.54 -0.57 8.11
CA LEU A 357 3.34 -1.05 6.75
C LEU A 357 4.26 -0.34 5.74
N ILE A 358 4.33 0.99 5.77
CA ILE A 358 5.15 1.76 4.82
C ILE A 358 6.63 1.56 5.10
N ALA A 359 7.06 1.51 6.36
CA ALA A 359 8.44 1.24 6.73
C ALA A 359 8.88 -0.15 6.26
N LEU A 360 8.05 -1.19 6.43
CA LEU A 360 8.37 -2.53 5.95
C LEU A 360 8.43 -2.58 4.42
N ALA A 361 7.49 -1.93 3.73
CA ALA A 361 7.46 -1.88 2.27
C ALA A 361 8.66 -1.12 1.69
N ALA A 362 9.04 0.01 2.29
CA ALA A 362 10.18 0.81 1.86
C ALA A 362 11.51 0.13 2.22
N ALA A 363 11.61 -0.51 3.39
CA ALA A 363 12.76 -1.33 3.76
C ALA A 363 12.92 -2.53 2.83
N PHE A 364 11.82 -3.20 2.46
CA PHE A 364 11.82 -4.27 1.46
C PHE A 364 12.25 -3.76 0.09
N GLY A 365 11.69 -2.65 -0.37
CA GLY A 365 12.11 -2.00 -1.60
C GLY A 365 13.60 -1.66 -1.59
N GLY A 366 14.09 -1.10 -0.47
CA GLY A 366 15.51 -0.82 -0.24
C GLY A 366 16.39 -2.09 -0.27
N ALA A 367 15.96 -3.17 0.39
CA ALA A 367 16.68 -4.43 0.41
C ALA A 367 16.77 -5.07 -0.98
N VAL A 368 15.64 -5.10 -1.70
CA VAL A 368 15.54 -5.72 -3.03
C VAL A 368 16.29 -4.91 -4.08
N LEU A 369 16.17 -3.58 -4.04
CA LEU A 369 16.80 -2.67 -5.00
C LEU A 369 18.31 -2.59 -4.79
N PHE A 370 18.75 -2.42 -3.54
CA PHE A 370 20.14 -2.05 -3.27
C PHE A 370 21.00 -3.17 -2.71
N ARG A 371 20.40 -4.19 -2.08
CA ARG A 371 21.13 -5.29 -1.38
C ARG A 371 22.27 -4.82 -0.50
N THR A 372 22.12 -3.66 0.11
CA THR A 372 23.05 -3.09 1.10
C THR A 372 22.30 -2.67 2.35
N ALA A 373 22.99 -2.63 3.49
CA ALA A 373 22.43 -2.07 4.72
C ALA A 373 22.00 -0.60 4.54
N ALA A 374 22.75 0.16 3.74
CA ALA A 374 22.43 1.54 3.38
C ALA A 374 21.08 1.66 2.66
N GLY A 375 20.78 0.77 1.70
CA GLY A 375 19.51 0.77 1.00
C GLY A 375 18.31 0.56 1.93
N ILE A 376 18.42 -0.35 2.89
CA ILE A 376 17.38 -0.55 3.91
C ILE A 376 17.27 0.69 4.80
N ALA A 377 18.39 1.26 5.26
CA ALA A 377 18.40 2.47 6.07
C ALA A 377 17.71 3.66 5.38
N VAL A 378 18.00 3.88 4.08
CA VAL A 378 17.33 4.90 3.26
C VAL A 378 15.83 4.61 3.12
N GLY A 379 15.45 3.35 2.91
CA GLY A 379 14.04 2.92 2.88
C GLY A 379 13.30 3.27 4.19
N ILE A 380 13.91 3.01 5.34
CA ILE A 380 13.34 3.37 6.65
C ILE A 380 13.25 4.89 6.80
N ALA A 381 14.32 5.63 6.47
CA ALA A 381 14.36 7.09 6.59
C ALA A 381 13.30 7.77 5.71
N THR A 382 13.15 7.32 4.47
CA THR A 382 12.13 7.83 3.53
C THR A 382 10.71 7.53 4.00
N ALA A 383 10.43 6.30 4.46
CA ALA A 383 9.14 5.94 5.04
C ALA A 383 8.78 6.77 6.28
N THR A 384 9.77 6.98 7.16
CA THR A 384 9.62 7.78 8.37
C THR A 384 9.32 9.24 8.03
N THR A 385 10.05 9.81 7.07
CA THR A 385 9.83 11.18 6.57
C THR A 385 8.43 11.33 5.99
N PHE A 386 8.03 10.42 5.11
CA PHE A 386 6.72 10.44 4.46
C PHE A 386 5.59 10.40 5.48
N ILE A 387 5.65 9.48 6.45
CA ILE A 387 4.63 9.37 7.50
C ILE A 387 4.63 10.58 8.43
N ALA A 388 5.80 11.10 8.83
CA ALA A 388 5.89 12.26 9.71
C ALA A 388 5.23 13.49 9.08
N VAL A 389 5.54 13.77 7.81
CA VAL A 389 4.95 14.89 7.06
C VAL A 389 3.44 14.75 6.97
N ILE A 390 2.95 13.57 6.57
CA ILE A 390 1.50 13.31 6.47
C ILE A 390 0.82 13.42 7.84
N ALA A 391 1.45 12.93 8.91
CA ALA A 391 0.88 12.98 10.25
C ALA A 391 0.74 14.42 10.74
N LEU A 392 1.78 15.23 10.60
CA LEU A 392 1.76 16.64 11.02
C LEU A 392 0.68 17.43 10.27
N LEU A 393 0.59 17.25 8.95
CA LEU A 393 -0.36 17.98 8.11
C LEU A 393 -1.80 17.49 8.23
N ARG A 394 -2.00 16.19 8.48
CA ARG A 394 -3.36 15.65 8.61
C ARG A 394 -3.99 16.01 9.95
N PHE A 395 -3.20 16.03 11.01
CA PHE A 395 -3.71 16.24 12.36
C PHE A 395 -3.58 17.68 12.85
N GLU A 396 -2.78 18.51 12.17
CA GLU A 396 -2.57 19.93 12.44
C GLU A 396 -2.56 20.26 13.94
N PRO A 397 -1.67 19.63 14.73
CA PRO A 397 -1.72 19.74 16.19
C PRO A 397 -1.46 21.16 16.71
N TRP A 398 -0.97 22.06 15.86
CA TRP A 398 -0.80 23.50 16.12
C TRP A 398 -2.04 24.36 15.81
N ALA A 399 -3.06 23.84 15.12
CA ALA A 399 -4.24 24.61 14.77
C ALA A 399 -5.11 24.91 16.00
N THR A 400 -5.46 26.17 16.20
CA THR A 400 -6.49 26.59 17.17
C THR A 400 -7.87 26.19 16.64
N PRO A 401 -8.76 25.61 17.46
CA PRO A 401 -10.06 25.17 16.97
C PRO A 401 -10.87 26.35 16.43
N ALA A 402 -11.27 26.27 15.17
CA ALA A 402 -12.26 27.17 14.59
C ALA A 402 -13.65 26.76 15.09
N GLY A 403 -14.14 27.45 16.12
CA GLY A 403 -15.54 27.35 16.58
C GLY A 403 -15.90 26.13 17.45
N PRO A 404 -17.06 26.15 18.12
CA PRO A 404 -17.43 25.13 19.09
C PRO A 404 -17.81 23.81 18.39
N ASP A 405 -16.98 22.79 18.57
CA ASP A 405 -17.26 21.40 18.19
C ASP A 405 -18.54 20.92 18.90
N SER A 406 -19.65 20.81 18.15
CA SER A 406 -20.95 20.33 18.62
C SER A 406 -20.97 18.85 19.05
N ARG A 407 -19.82 18.15 18.97
CA ARG A 407 -19.70 16.74 19.37
C ARG A 407 -19.13 16.52 20.77
N ASP A 408 -18.48 17.51 21.37
CA ASP A 408 -17.83 17.36 22.69
C ASP A 408 -18.70 17.82 23.88
N ARG A 409 -19.85 18.49 23.63
CA ARG A 409 -20.75 18.98 24.70
C ARG A 409 -21.74 17.93 25.24
N ASN A 410 -22.08 16.89 24.48
CA ASN A 410 -23.08 15.90 24.91
C ASN A 410 -22.56 14.82 25.88
N GLN A 411 -21.31 14.90 26.36
CA GLN A 411 -20.75 13.92 27.29
C GLN A 411 -20.20 14.51 28.59
N ARG A 412 -20.46 15.79 28.87
CA ARG A 412 -19.98 16.42 30.11
C ARG A 412 -21.07 17.24 30.81
N VAL A 413 -22.07 16.57 31.38
CA VAL A 413 -22.67 16.92 32.69
C VAL A 413 -23.34 15.66 33.25
N SER A 414 -22.88 15.21 34.42
CA SER A 414 -23.69 14.72 35.56
C SER A 414 -22.74 14.37 36.71
N PRO A 415 -22.58 15.24 37.72
CA PRO A 415 -22.20 14.82 39.06
C PRO A 415 -23.45 14.61 39.92
N ASP A 416 -23.36 13.61 40.79
CA ASP A 416 -24.26 13.26 41.88
C ASP A 416 -24.93 14.45 42.58
N LEU A 417 -26.23 14.31 42.85
CA LEU A 417 -26.91 14.98 43.95
C LEU A 417 -27.79 13.97 44.70
N THR A 418 -27.34 13.64 45.90
CA THR A 418 -28.04 12.85 46.91
C THR A 418 -28.96 13.72 47.79
N ARG A 419 -30.28 13.49 47.68
CA ARG A 419 -31.38 13.60 48.70
C ARG A 419 -31.73 14.97 49.36
N PRO A 420 -32.93 15.14 50.01
CA PRO A 420 -34.17 14.33 50.06
C PRO A 420 -35.51 15.13 49.82
N ILE A 421 -36.61 14.37 49.92
CA ILE A 421 -38.07 14.62 49.84
C ILE A 421 -38.61 15.89 50.54
N GLY A 422 -39.62 16.56 49.92
CA GLY A 422 -40.51 17.56 50.52
C GLY A 422 -41.62 18.03 49.54
N ALA A 423 -42.83 18.30 50.03
CA ALA A 423 -44.14 18.30 49.33
C ALA A 423 -44.66 19.66 48.79
N ALA A 424 -45.81 19.59 48.06
CA ALA A 424 -46.82 20.65 47.76
C ALA A 424 -46.42 21.74 46.73
N THR A 425 -47.24 22.37 45.87
CA THR A 425 -48.66 22.35 45.43
C THR A 425 -48.75 23.36 44.25
N ASP A 426 -49.69 23.14 43.32
CA ASP A 426 -50.45 24.09 42.48
C ASP A 426 -49.80 25.19 41.60
N GLY A 427 -50.39 25.37 40.39
CA GLY A 427 -50.60 26.72 39.84
C GLY A 427 -50.22 27.00 38.37
N GLN A 428 -51.10 26.61 37.44
CA GLN A 428 -51.64 27.41 36.32
C GLN A 428 -50.78 28.09 35.21
N ALA A 429 -51.45 28.14 34.05
CA ALA A 429 -51.37 29.08 32.91
C ALA A 429 -50.30 28.78 31.83
N ALA A 430 -50.65 28.18 30.68
CA ALA A 430 -51.49 28.66 29.56
C ALA A 430 -50.66 29.33 28.45
N VAL A 431 -50.73 28.69 27.29
CA VAL A 431 -50.09 28.99 26.01
C VAL A 431 -50.93 30.03 25.25
N GLY A 432 -50.28 31.06 24.68
CA GLY A 432 -50.94 32.08 23.87
C GLY A 432 -49.98 32.79 22.91
N THR A 433 -50.20 32.54 21.62
CA THR A 433 -49.66 33.12 20.39
C THR A 433 -49.45 34.64 20.33
N ILE A 434 -48.41 35.11 19.63
CA ILE A 434 -48.40 36.42 18.95
C ILE A 434 -47.74 36.31 17.57
N THR A 435 -48.53 36.69 16.55
CA THR A 435 -48.17 36.96 15.15
C THR A 435 -47.82 38.43 14.93
N ALA A 436 -47.07 38.69 13.85
CA ALA A 436 -46.51 39.98 13.44
C ALA A 436 -47.53 41.09 13.06
N ARG A 437 -47.17 42.35 13.34
CA ARG A 437 -47.53 43.57 12.57
C ARG A 437 -46.57 44.74 12.87
N ASP A 438 -46.05 45.37 11.80
CA ASP A 438 -45.85 46.82 11.56
C ASP A 438 -45.00 47.65 12.56
N LEU A 439 -43.84 48.28 12.27
CA LEU A 439 -43.44 49.31 11.26
C LEU A 439 -41.98 49.79 11.63
N PRO A 440 -41.30 50.76 10.97
CA PRO A 440 -41.34 51.28 9.59
C PRO A 440 -39.95 51.40 8.89
N ASN A 441 -39.98 51.70 7.59
CA ASN A 441 -38.85 52.12 6.76
C ASN A 441 -38.23 53.47 7.19
N ALA A 442 -36.90 53.55 7.23
CA ALA A 442 -36.13 54.79 7.06
C ALA A 442 -34.86 54.49 6.22
N GLY A 443 -34.72 55.19 5.10
CA GLY A 443 -33.65 54.97 4.12
C GLY A 443 -32.33 55.66 4.46
N VAL A 444 -31.21 55.04 4.07
CA VAL A 444 -29.89 55.67 3.89
C VAL A 444 -29.19 54.97 2.70
N PRO A 445 -28.47 55.70 1.81
CA PRO A 445 -28.22 55.27 0.44
C PRO A 445 -27.00 54.34 0.24
N ARG A 446 -26.99 53.70 -0.95
CA ARG A 446 -25.96 52.83 -1.52
C ARG A 446 -24.51 53.20 -1.12
N ALA A 447 -23.93 52.38 -0.26
CA ALA A 447 -22.49 52.12 -0.25
C ALA A 447 -22.25 50.77 -0.92
N MET A 448 -21.60 50.81 -2.09
CA MET A 448 -21.10 49.66 -2.83
C MET A 448 -20.08 48.90 -1.96
N ARG A 449 -20.55 47.99 -1.11
CA ARG A 449 -19.68 47.01 -0.46
C ARG A 449 -19.66 45.77 -1.32
N LEU A 450 -18.51 45.57 -1.94
CA LEU A 450 -18.00 44.37 -2.57
C LEU A 450 -18.12 43.20 -1.57
N ALA A 451 -19.32 42.65 -1.40
CA ALA A 451 -19.53 41.45 -0.61
C ALA A 451 -19.05 40.26 -1.44
N MET A 452 -17.74 40.02 -1.39
CA MET A 452 -17.20 38.68 -1.57
C MET A 452 -17.88 37.79 -0.53
N THR A 453 -18.99 37.19 -0.91
CA THR A 453 -19.46 35.95 -0.29
C THR A 453 -18.42 34.89 -0.60
N LEU A 454 -17.36 34.88 0.20
CA LEU A 454 -16.46 33.76 0.38
C LEU A 454 -17.34 32.59 0.80
N ARG A 455 -17.64 31.74 -0.18
CA ARG A 455 -18.23 30.43 0.04
C ARG A 455 -17.37 29.67 1.06
N PRO A 456 -17.97 28.78 1.87
CA PRO A 456 -17.27 28.08 2.93
C PRO A 456 -16.08 27.35 2.32
N GLN A 457 -14.88 27.58 2.89
CA GLN A 457 -13.66 26.87 2.55
C GLN A 457 -13.92 25.35 2.50
N GLU A 458 -13.86 24.79 1.28
CA GLU A 458 -13.53 23.38 1.10
C GLU A 458 -12.20 23.12 1.83
N LYS A 459 -12.15 22.05 2.61
CA LYS A 459 -10.95 21.59 3.32
C LYS A 459 -9.75 21.57 2.34
N ALA A 460 -8.67 22.24 2.74
CA ALA A 460 -7.59 22.66 1.85
C ALA A 460 -6.91 21.52 1.03
N PRO A 461 -6.48 21.81 -0.22
CA PRO A 461 -5.85 20.90 -1.19
C PRO A 461 -4.39 20.46 -0.87
N VAL A 462 -3.88 20.76 0.33
CA VAL A 462 -2.46 20.59 0.72
C VAL A 462 -2.03 19.12 0.67
N ASN A 463 -2.91 18.18 1.02
CA ASN A 463 -2.60 16.75 1.00
C ASN A 463 -2.40 16.20 -0.42
N GLU A 464 -3.08 16.76 -1.42
CA GLU A 464 -3.04 16.27 -2.81
C GLU A 464 -1.76 16.72 -3.52
N ALA A 465 -1.39 17.99 -3.32
CA ALA A 465 -0.15 18.54 -3.84
C ALA A 465 1.08 17.79 -3.29
N LEU A 466 1.06 17.41 -2.01
CA LEU A 466 2.17 16.68 -1.41
C LEU A 466 2.27 15.23 -1.87
N ILE A 467 1.13 14.54 -2.02
CA ILE A 467 1.11 13.20 -2.62
C ILE A 467 1.67 13.27 -4.05
N THR A 468 1.26 14.29 -4.83
CA THR A 468 1.81 14.54 -6.17
C THR A 468 3.32 14.73 -6.13
N LEU A 469 3.80 15.62 -5.26
CA LEU A 469 5.22 15.96 -5.16
C LEU A 469 6.07 14.74 -4.78
N TRP A 470 5.62 13.94 -3.80
CA TRP A 470 6.33 12.74 -3.39
C TRP A 470 6.36 11.68 -4.47
N ILE A 471 5.24 11.41 -5.15
CA ILE A 471 5.20 10.45 -6.25
C ILE A 471 6.08 10.94 -7.41
N PHE A 472 6.04 12.23 -7.71
CA PHE A 472 6.91 12.81 -8.73
C PHE A 472 8.39 12.67 -8.34
N ALA A 473 8.78 13.03 -7.11
CA ALA A 473 10.15 12.85 -6.64
C ALA A 473 10.58 11.38 -6.69
N THR A 474 9.70 10.44 -6.32
CA THR A 474 9.98 9.00 -6.42
C THR A 474 10.24 8.57 -7.87
N LEU A 475 9.35 8.93 -8.80
CA LEU A 475 9.43 8.47 -10.19
C LEU A 475 10.43 9.25 -11.05
N ALA A 476 10.60 10.55 -10.84
CA ALA A 476 11.48 11.39 -11.66
C ALA A 476 12.90 11.50 -11.11
N VAL A 477 13.10 11.30 -9.79
CA VAL A 477 14.41 11.48 -9.14
C VAL A 477 14.91 10.16 -8.54
N PHE A 478 14.21 9.61 -7.55
CA PHE A 478 14.75 8.47 -6.79
C PHE A 478 14.89 7.19 -7.63
N VAL A 479 13.89 6.84 -8.43
CA VAL A 479 13.94 5.63 -9.27
C VAL A 479 15.00 5.75 -10.37
N PRO A 480 15.08 6.83 -11.17
CA PRO A 480 16.15 7.03 -12.13
C PRO A 480 17.53 7.10 -11.48
N ALA A 481 17.68 7.80 -10.35
CA ALA A 481 18.94 7.87 -9.62
C ALA A 481 19.39 6.48 -9.11
N ALA A 482 18.45 5.65 -8.66
CA ALA A 482 18.74 4.27 -8.27
C ALA A 482 19.25 3.47 -9.47
N ILE A 483 18.55 3.49 -10.61
CA ILE A 483 19.04 2.83 -11.84
C ILE A 483 20.42 3.35 -12.20
N ILE A 484 20.60 4.68 -12.17
CA ILE A 484 21.86 5.31 -12.53
C ILE A 484 23.02 4.84 -11.65
N ARG A 485 22.77 4.61 -10.36
CA ARG A 485 23.75 4.13 -9.40
C ARG A 485 24.10 2.65 -9.61
N PHE A 486 23.15 1.85 -10.09
CA PHE A 486 23.31 0.40 -10.29
C PHE A 486 23.80 0.01 -11.68
N THR A 487 23.72 0.91 -12.64
CA THR A 487 24.23 0.68 -13.98
C THR A 487 25.69 1.11 -14.13
N SER A 488 26.41 0.46 -15.04
CA SER A 488 27.79 0.80 -15.41
C SER A 488 27.93 2.22 -15.98
N ILE A 489 29.13 2.80 -15.94
CA ILE A 489 29.41 4.13 -16.51
C ILE A 489 29.36 3.99 -18.05
N PRO A 490 28.41 4.66 -18.73
CA PRO A 490 28.21 4.48 -20.16
C PRO A 490 29.32 5.15 -20.96
N ALA A 491 29.66 4.58 -22.11
CA ALA A 491 30.66 5.13 -23.03
C ALA A 491 30.17 6.38 -23.79
N ASN A 492 28.85 6.60 -23.89
CA ASN A 492 28.25 7.72 -24.60
C ASN A 492 27.12 8.39 -23.79
N PHE A 493 26.71 9.59 -24.21
CA PHE A 493 25.65 10.36 -23.58
C PHE A 493 24.24 10.08 -24.14
N SER A 494 24.09 9.03 -24.96
CA SER A 494 22.82 8.72 -25.65
C SER A 494 21.66 8.42 -24.67
N TRP A 495 21.97 7.88 -23.49
CA TRP A 495 21.01 7.59 -22.43
C TRP A 495 20.26 8.83 -21.91
N LEU A 496 20.83 10.04 -22.05
CA LEU A 496 20.19 11.30 -21.63
C LEU A 496 18.89 11.57 -22.41
N TRP A 497 18.74 11.04 -23.63
CA TRP A 497 17.53 11.18 -24.44
C TRP A 497 16.28 10.57 -23.78
N SER A 498 16.44 9.63 -22.85
CA SER A 498 15.31 9.04 -22.11
C SER A 498 14.75 9.95 -21.01
N LEU A 499 15.54 10.89 -20.47
CA LEU A 499 15.19 11.69 -19.30
C LEU A 499 14.01 12.68 -19.53
N PRO A 500 13.93 13.41 -20.67
CA PRO A 500 12.80 14.31 -20.91
C PRO A 500 11.46 13.58 -20.97
N ALA A 501 11.40 12.46 -21.71
CA ALA A 501 10.20 11.63 -21.77
C ALA A 501 9.85 11.04 -20.40
N LEU A 502 10.86 10.62 -19.62
CA LEU A 502 10.69 10.15 -18.25
C LEU A 502 10.05 11.21 -17.36
N ALA A 503 10.57 12.45 -17.40
CA ALA A 503 10.05 13.56 -16.60
C ALA A 503 8.59 13.89 -16.96
N ILE A 504 8.24 13.91 -18.25
CA ILE A 504 6.86 14.15 -18.72
C ILE A 504 5.92 13.06 -18.20
N CYS A 505 6.27 11.78 -18.40
CA CYS A 505 5.45 10.65 -17.96
C CYS A 505 5.31 10.61 -16.43
N ALA A 506 6.40 10.83 -15.69
CA ALA A 506 6.40 10.88 -14.23
C ALA A 506 5.56 12.04 -13.70
N ALA A 507 5.67 13.25 -14.27
CA ALA A 507 4.90 14.42 -13.86
C ALA A 507 3.39 14.19 -14.03
N ARG A 508 2.98 13.65 -15.19
CA ARG A 508 1.55 13.42 -15.48
C ARG A 508 0.97 12.27 -14.67
N PHE A 509 1.71 11.19 -14.48
CA PHE A 509 1.29 10.08 -13.63
C PHE A 509 1.19 10.51 -12.15
N ALA A 510 2.16 11.28 -11.64
CA ALA A 510 2.13 11.81 -10.29
C ALA A 510 0.95 12.76 -10.07
N TRP A 511 0.68 13.66 -11.03
CA TRP A 511 -0.46 14.57 -11.00
C TRP A 511 -1.80 13.83 -10.97
N LEU A 512 -1.92 12.75 -11.75
CA LEU A 512 -3.11 11.90 -11.76
C LEU A 512 -3.38 11.24 -10.40
N ILE A 513 -2.36 10.66 -9.76
CA ILE A 513 -2.50 10.01 -8.44
C ILE A 513 -2.76 11.06 -7.36
N GLY A 514 -2.06 12.19 -7.43
CA GLY A 514 -2.19 13.31 -6.51
C GLY A 514 -3.60 13.86 -6.43
N ASN A 515 -4.15 14.31 -7.56
CA ASN A 515 -5.53 14.80 -7.63
C ASN A 515 -6.57 13.71 -7.33
N GLY A 516 -6.21 12.44 -7.52
CA GLY A 516 -7.10 11.33 -7.23
C GLY A 516 -8.29 11.21 -8.19
N GLU A 517 -8.21 11.82 -9.37
CA GLU A 517 -9.18 11.62 -10.44
C GLU A 517 -9.05 10.17 -10.95
N ARG A 518 -10.12 9.38 -10.87
CA ARG A 518 -10.11 7.94 -11.25
C ARG A 518 -10.11 7.75 -12.77
N ARG A 519 -9.03 8.17 -13.43
CA ARG A 519 -8.84 8.06 -14.88
C ARG A 519 -8.00 6.83 -15.20
N LEU A 520 -8.67 5.77 -15.65
CA LEU A 520 -8.05 4.45 -15.82
C LEU A 520 -7.27 4.37 -17.14
N PHE A 521 -7.72 5.02 -18.21
CA PHE A 521 -6.99 5.03 -19.48
C PHE A 521 -5.71 5.84 -19.37
N GLU A 522 -5.78 7.03 -18.77
CA GLU A 522 -4.57 7.84 -18.50
C GLU A 522 -3.57 7.09 -17.60
N MET A 523 -4.05 6.37 -16.57
CA MET A 523 -3.19 5.54 -15.72
C MET A 523 -2.42 4.49 -16.53
N MET A 524 -3.08 3.83 -17.47
CA MET A 524 -2.47 2.78 -18.30
C MET A 524 -1.49 3.36 -19.32
N PHE A 525 -1.84 4.47 -19.97
CA PHE A 525 -1.00 5.17 -20.93
C PHE A 525 0.32 5.65 -20.30
N TRP A 526 0.22 6.41 -19.21
CA TRP A 526 1.39 6.98 -18.55
C TRP A 526 2.24 5.95 -17.82
N GLY A 527 1.60 4.92 -17.23
CA GLY A 527 2.33 3.82 -16.60
C GLY A 527 3.11 2.98 -17.62
N TYR A 528 2.52 2.69 -18.78
CA TYR A 528 3.23 2.04 -19.89
C TYR A 528 4.38 2.90 -20.41
N GLY A 529 4.13 4.17 -20.74
CA GLY A 529 5.15 5.09 -21.23
C GLY A 529 6.33 5.21 -20.25
N TYR A 530 6.04 5.37 -18.96
CA TYR A 530 7.08 5.45 -17.93
C TYR A 530 7.94 4.18 -17.85
N CYS A 531 7.33 2.99 -17.74
CA CYS A 531 8.09 1.75 -17.56
C CYS A 531 8.81 1.29 -18.84
N PHE A 532 8.12 1.25 -19.98
CA PHE A 532 8.60 0.60 -21.21
C PHE A 532 9.32 1.55 -22.17
N LEU A 533 8.92 2.83 -22.22
CA LEU A 533 9.46 3.80 -23.18
C LEU A 533 10.44 4.80 -22.55
N CYS A 534 10.55 4.83 -21.21
CA CYS A 534 11.45 5.74 -20.50
C CYS A 534 12.43 5.00 -19.59
N LEU A 535 11.93 4.18 -18.65
CA LEU A 535 12.77 3.54 -17.64
C LEU A 535 13.60 2.38 -18.21
N ALA A 536 12.99 1.53 -19.04
CA ALA A 536 13.70 0.46 -19.74
C ALA A 536 14.85 0.98 -20.62
N PRO A 537 14.66 1.96 -21.52
CA PRO A 537 15.77 2.47 -22.32
C PRO A 537 16.84 3.19 -21.50
N LEU A 538 16.51 3.78 -20.35
CA LEU A 538 17.52 4.32 -19.44
C LEU A 538 18.50 3.22 -18.97
N ALA A 539 18.00 2.03 -18.64
CA ALA A 539 18.86 0.90 -18.26
C ALA A 539 19.59 0.29 -19.48
N GLN A 540 18.88 0.06 -20.58
CA GLN A 540 19.42 -0.58 -21.80
C GLN A 540 20.54 0.24 -22.45
N LEU A 541 20.36 1.56 -22.60
CA LEU A 541 21.37 2.43 -23.18
C LEU A 541 22.60 2.58 -22.28
N ARG A 542 22.42 2.50 -20.96
CA ARG A 542 23.53 2.61 -20.01
C ARG A 542 24.39 1.36 -19.94
N GLU A 543 23.77 0.19 -19.96
CA GLU A 543 24.49 -1.10 -20.04
C GLU A 543 24.98 -1.42 -21.45
N ASN A 544 24.58 -0.63 -22.46
CA ASN A 544 24.79 -0.91 -23.87
C ASN A 544 24.36 -2.35 -24.25
N GLN A 545 23.24 -2.79 -23.65
CA GLN A 545 22.69 -4.12 -23.81
C GLN A 545 21.22 -4.01 -24.20
N TRP A 546 20.90 -4.67 -25.31
CA TRP A 546 19.53 -4.79 -25.80
C TRP A 546 18.98 -6.19 -25.47
N PRO A 547 17.65 -6.37 -25.39
CA PRO A 547 17.08 -7.68 -25.20
C PRO A 547 17.54 -8.67 -26.29
N VAL A 548 17.80 -9.91 -25.89
CA VAL A 548 18.36 -10.97 -26.78
C VAL A 548 17.47 -11.23 -28.02
N THR A 549 16.18 -10.95 -27.91
CA THR A 549 15.22 -11.05 -29.02
C THR A 549 15.43 -10.00 -30.12
N VAL A 550 16.22 -8.96 -29.86
CA VAL A 550 16.48 -7.84 -30.78
C VAL A 550 18.01 -7.64 -30.95
N PRO A 551 18.73 -8.60 -31.58
CA PRO A 551 20.19 -8.65 -31.57
C PRO A 551 20.90 -7.60 -32.44
N ARG A 552 20.16 -6.78 -33.21
CA ARG A 552 20.74 -5.80 -34.16
C ARG A 552 20.06 -4.44 -34.01
N VAL A 553 20.19 -3.77 -32.87
CA VAL A 553 19.68 -2.40 -32.70
C VAL A 553 20.79 -1.40 -33.04
N ASP A 554 20.47 -0.42 -33.89
CA ASP A 554 21.39 0.66 -34.23
C ASP A 554 21.18 1.86 -33.30
N ALA A 555 22.11 2.04 -32.35
CA ALA A 555 22.03 3.09 -31.34
C ALA A 555 22.13 4.52 -31.93
N THR A 556 22.53 4.70 -33.19
CA THR A 556 22.60 6.01 -33.85
C THR A 556 21.23 6.67 -33.93
N TYR A 557 20.15 5.89 -34.05
CA TYR A 557 18.78 6.39 -34.14
C TYR A 557 18.07 6.54 -32.78
N THR A 558 18.80 6.44 -31.67
CA THR A 558 18.25 6.61 -30.31
C THR A 558 17.54 7.96 -30.14
N GLY A 559 18.11 9.03 -30.71
CA GLY A 559 17.51 10.36 -30.66
C GLY A 559 16.17 10.42 -31.41
N ALA A 560 16.07 9.78 -32.58
CA ALA A 560 14.83 9.72 -33.35
C ALA A 560 13.73 8.94 -32.61
N ALA A 561 14.07 7.79 -32.01
CA ALA A 561 13.14 7.01 -31.20
C ALA A 561 12.65 7.80 -29.97
N ALA A 562 13.55 8.50 -29.27
CA ALA A 562 13.17 9.36 -28.14
C ALA A 562 12.26 10.52 -28.57
N LEU A 563 12.51 11.14 -29.73
CA LEU A 563 11.66 12.18 -30.30
C LEU A 563 10.25 11.65 -30.64
N ILE A 564 10.14 10.43 -31.19
CA ILE A 564 8.84 9.77 -31.42
C ILE A 564 8.06 9.68 -30.10
N VAL A 565 8.69 9.25 -29.01
CA VAL A 565 8.05 9.16 -27.69
C VAL A 565 7.60 10.54 -27.20
N ILE A 566 8.49 11.53 -27.23
CA ILE A 566 8.21 12.90 -26.76
C ILE A 566 7.06 13.54 -27.54
N VAL A 567 7.11 13.48 -28.87
CA VAL A 567 6.05 14.00 -29.75
C VAL A 567 4.72 13.33 -29.45
N GLY A 568 4.70 12.00 -29.32
CA GLY A 568 3.47 11.26 -28.97
C GLY A 568 2.91 11.65 -27.60
N CYS A 569 3.75 11.78 -26.57
CA CYS A 569 3.34 12.22 -25.25
C CYS A 569 2.80 13.66 -25.24
N CYS A 570 3.48 14.59 -25.91
CA CYS A 570 3.06 15.98 -26.03
C CYS A 570 1.75 16.12 -26.81
N ALA A 571 1.59 15.40 -27.92
CA ALA A 571 0.36 15.37 -28.71
C ALA A 571 -0.82 14.80 -27.91
N PHE A 572 -0.61 13.72 -27.18
CA PHE A 572 -1.61 13.16 -26.26
C PHE A 572 -2.05 14.17 -25.20
N LEU A 573 -1.08 14.91 -24.62
CA LEU A 573 -1.38 15.96 -23.64
C LEU A 573 -2.17 17.13 -24.22
N ALA A 574 -1.82 17.57 -25.43
CA ALA A 574 -2.56 18.62 -26.14
C ALA A 574 -4.02 18.19 -26.39
N GLY A 575 -4.23 16.93 -26.82
CA GLY A 575 -5.57 16.37 -27.02
C GLY A 575 -6.38 16.30 -25.72
N ALA A 576 -5.77 15.84 -24.62
CA ALA A 576 -6.40 15.81 -23.30
C ALA A 576 -6.68 17.22 -22.74
N GLY A 577 -5.82 18.20 -23.03
CA GLY A 577 -5.98 19.59 -22.59
C GLY A 577 -7.17 20.32 -23.25
N LEU A 578 -7.42 20.06 -24.54
CA LEU A 578 -8.48 20.72 -25.30
C LEU A 578 -9.89 20.35 -24.82
N ASP A 579 -10.11 19.12 -24.35
CA ASP A 579 -11.43 18.69 -23.83
C ASP A 579 -11.81 19.48 -22.57
N LYS A 580 -10.86 19.86 -21.69
CA LYS A 580 -11.14 20.68 -20.50
C LYS A 580 -11.75 22.05 -20.84
N VAL A 581 -11.22 22.71 -21.85
CA VAL A 581 -11.74 24.01 -22.35
C VAL A 581 -13.12 23.85 -22.97
N THR A 582 -13.34 22.72 -23.66
CA THR A 582 -14.61 22.41 -24.34
C THR A 582 -15.71 21.99 -23.34
N LEU A 583 -15.35 21.34 -22.23
CA LEU A 583 -16.27 20.91 -21.18
C LEU A 583 -16.79 22.08 -20.33
N GLN A 584 -15.91 23.05 -19.98
CA GLN A 584 -16.32 24.26 -19.25
C GLN A 584 -17.42 25.04 -19.99
N ARG A 585 -17.33 25.12 -21.33
CA ARG A 585 -18.36 25.78 -22.17
C ARG A 585 -19.69 25.01 -22.23
N ARG A 586 -19.69 23.69 -22.01
CA ARG A 586 -20.91 22.84 -22.05
C ARG A 586 -21.52 22.56 -20.67
N TRP A 587 -20.81 22.85 -19.58
CA TRP A 587 -21.36 22.71 -18.22
C TRP A 587 -22.57 23.63 -17.99
N GLN A 588 -22.60 24.80 -18.65
CA GLN A 588 -23.78 25.67 -18.72
C GLN A 588 -24.95 25.09 -19.53
N ALA A 589 -24.70 24.10 -20.41
CA ALA A 589 -25.72 23.42 -21.21
C ALA A 589 -26.16 22.06 -20.62
N SER A 590 -25.48 21.53 -19.60
CA SER A 590 -25.75 20.18 -19.06
C SER A 590 -26.82 20.18 -17.96
N LYS A 591 -28.01 20.66 -18.33
CA LYS A 591 -29.29 20.21 -17.72
C LYS A 591 -29.58 18.72 -18.06
N ARG A 592 -28.69 18.06 -18.80
CA ARG A 592 -28.78 16.72 -19.39
C ARG A 592 -28.16 15.58 -18.56
N THR A 593 -27.52 15.88 -17.44
CA THR A 593 -26.98 14.85 -16.51
C THR A 593 -28.09 14.08 -15.78
N ARG A 594 -29.34 14.56 -15.84
CA ARG A 594 -30.53 13.82 -15.39
C ARG A 594 -30.79 12.55 -16.22
N ASP A 595 -30.51 12.56 -17.53
CA ASP A 595 -30.79 11.42 -18.44
C ASP A 595 -29.86 10.19 -18.25
N ILE A 596 -28.79 10.31 -17.47
CA ILE A 596 -27.90 9.17 -17.11
C ILE A 596 -28.41 8.46 -15.85
N VAL A 597 -29.17 9.16 -15.01
CA VAL A 597 -29.70 8.66 -13.73
C VAL A 597 -31.01 7.88 -13.93
N ASP A 598 -31.75 8.13 -15.03
CA ASP A 598 -33.07 7.53 -15.27
C ASP A 598 -33.07 6.05 -15.74
N GLN A 599 -31.90 5.40 -15.87
CA GLN A 599 -31.81 3.97 -16.18
C GLN A 599 -31.28 3.18 -14.98
N LEU A 600 -32.20 2.49 -14.27
CA LEU A 600 -31.88 1.60 -13.15
C LEU A 600 -31.00 0.42 -13.57
N PHE A 601 -31.20 -0.12 -14.78
CA PHE A 601 -30.44 -1.23 -15.34
C PHE A 601 -29.75 -0.83 -16.65
N THR A 602 -28.47 -1.17 -16.79
CA THR A 602 -27.67 -0.93 -18.01
C THR A 602 -27.41 -2.20 -18.82
N VAL A 603 -27.57 -3.36 -18.17
CA VAL A 603 -27.30 -4.69 -18.71
C VAL A 603 -28.60 -5.49 -18.76
N ASN A 604 -28.86 -6.13 -19.91
CA ASN A 604 -30.04 -7.00 -20.06
C ASN A 604 -29.74 -8.40 -19.49
N TYR A 605 -30.52 -8.83 -18.49
CA TYR A 605 -30.30 -10.11 -17.80
C TYR A 605 -30.43 -11.34 -18.72
N PHE A 606 -31.47 -11.41 -19.55
CA PHE A 606 -31.69 -12.53 -20.47
C PHE A 606 -30.53 -12.70 -21.45
N ARG A 607 -30.05 -11.60 -22.04
CA ARG A 607 -28.90 -11.63 -22.94
C ARG A 607 -27.60 -12.00 -22.22
N THR A 608 -27.44 -11.58 -20.97
CA THR A 608 -26.32 -12.02 -20.13
C THR A 608 -26.37 -13.53 -19.90
N MET A 609 -27.55 -14.11 -19.60
CA MET A 609 -27.71 -15.56 -19.44
C MET A 609 -27.35 -16.33 -20.72
N LEU A 610 -27.81 -15.85 -21.89
CA LEU A 610 -27.44 -16.44 -23.17
C LEU A 610 -25.91 -16.39 -23.41
N LEU A 611 -25.28 -15.25 -23.11
CA LEU A 611 -23.82 -15.14 -23.21
C LEU A 611 -23.10 -16.07 -22.24
N CYS A 612 -23.60 -16.25 -21.01
CA CYS A 612 -23.05 -17.19 -20.03
C CYS A 612 -23.13 -18.64 -20.54
N GLY A 613 -24.29 -19.05 -21.06
CA GLY A 613 -24.46 -20.39 -21.64
C GLY A 613 -23.51 -20.62 -22.81
N PHE A 614 -23.42 -19.65 -23.74
CA PHE A 614 -22.47 -19.69 -24.85
C PHE A 614 -21.01 -19.77 -24.36
N ALA A 615 -20.62 -18.91 -23.41
CA ALA A 615 -19.25 -18.87 -22.89
C ALA A 615 -18.84 -20.19 -22.23
N ILE A 616 -19.74 -20.83 -21.48
CA ILE A 616 -19.49 -22.13 -20.84
C ILE A 616 -19.34 -23.23 -21.90
N LEU A 617 -20.29 -23.35 -22.82
CA LEU A 617 -20.26 -24.39 -23.86
C LEU A 617 -19.04 -24.24 -24.78
N PHE A 618 -18.74 -23.01 -25.18
CA PHE A 618 -17.60 -22.73 -26.06
C PHE A 618 -16.26 -22.93 -25.33
N ASN A 619 -16.18 -22.61 -24.05
CA ASN A 619 -14.99 -22.90 -23.24
C ASN A 619 -14.79 -24.39 -22.99
N ILE A 620 -15.87 -25.16 -22.78
CA ILE A 620 -15.82 -26.63 -22.72
C ILE A 620 -15.26 -27.20 -24.03
N TYR A 621 -15.74 -26.72 -25.18
CA TYR A 621 -15.18 -27.11 -26.48
C TYR A 621 -13.69 -26.79 -26.57
N TYR A 622 -13.27 -25.57 -26.20
CA TYR A 622 -11.86 -25.18 -26.20
C TYR A 622 -11.00 -26.08 -25.29
N LEU A 623 -11.44 -26.31 -24.04
CA LEU A 623 -10.73 -27.15 -23.07
C LEU A 623 -10.69 -28.61 -23.48
N SER A 624 -11.71 -29.13 -24.18
CA SER A 624 -11.69 -30.50 -24.73
C SER A 624 -10.61 -30.71 -25.79
N ARG A 625 -10.13 -29.62 -26.42
CA ARG A 625 -9.09 -29.66 -27.45
C ARG A 625 -7.70 -29.38 -26.86
N VAL A 626 -7.56 -28.35 -26.03
CA VAL A 626 -6.26 -27.88 -25.51
C VAL A 626 -5.89 -28.53 -24.17
N GLY A 627 -6.85 -29.14 -23.47
CA GLY A 627 -6.67 -29.80 -22.17
C GLY A 627 -7.44 -29.10 -21.05
N TRP A 628 -7.98 -29.90 -20.12
CA TRP A 628 -8.89 -29.43 -19.07
C TRP A 628 -8.21 -28.58 -17.98
N ILE A 629 -6.94 -28.87 -17.65
CA ILE A 629 -6.21 -28.20 -16.55
C ILE A 629 -5.05 -27.40 -17.14
N GLN A 630 -5.32 -26.15 -17.50
CA GLN A 630 -4.34 -25.26 -18.14
C GLN A 630 -3.31 -24.70 -17.15
N PHE A 631 -3.61 -24.70 -15.85
CA PHE A 631 -2.73 -24.12 -14.82
C PHE A 631 -1.42 -24.90 -14.61
N LEU A 632 -1.39 -26.19 -14.99
CA LEU A 632 -0.22 -27.05 -14.87
C LEU A 632 0.71 -27.01 -16.09
N GLN A 633 0.27 -26.37 -17.18
CA GLN A 633 1.02 -26.31 -18.43
C GLN A 633 1.84 -25.02 -18.50
N THR A 634 3.08 -25.12 -18.95
CA THR A 634 3.86 -23.92 -19.27
C THR A 634 3.27 -23.25 -20.52
N ARG A 635 3.58 -21.96 -20.70
CA ARG A 635 3.15 -21.22 -21.90
C ARG A 635 3.59 -21.91 -23.19
N GLU A 636 4.83 -22.38 -23.28
CA GLU A 636 5.34 -23.00 -24.49
C GLU A 636 4.60 -24.30 -24.83
N GLN A 637 4.35 -25.15 -23.84
CA GLN A 637 3.55 -26.36 -24.01
C GLN A 637 2.13 -26.03 -24.48
N SER A 638 1.52 -25.00 -23.88
CA SER A 638 0.15 -24.58 -24.22
C SER A 638 0.04 -24.04 -25.65
N TYR A 639 1.05 -23.28 -26.10
CA TYR A 639 1.12 -22.78 -27.48
C TYR A 639 1.40 -23.91 -28.48
N ALA A 640 2.30 -24.85 -28.16
CA ALA A 640 2.59 -26.00 -29.01
C ALA A 640 1.35 -26.89 -29.23
N ILE A 641 0.60 -27.18 -28.15
CA ILE A 641 -0.68 -27.91 -28.25
C ILE A 641 -1.66 -27.13 -29.13
N TYR A 642 -1.80 -25.83 -28.89
CA TYR A 642 -2.70 -24.97 -29.67
C TYR A 642 -2.34 -24.95 -31.17
N ASP A 643 -1.05 -24.78 -31.52
CA ASP A 643 -0.59 -24.73 -32.91
C ASP A 643 -0.69 -26.09 -33.62
N SER A 644 -0.67 -27.19 -32.86
CA SER A 644 -0.91 -28.54 -33.41
C SER A 644 -2.37 -28.79 -33.78
N ILE A 645 -3.31 -28.14 -33.08
CA ILE A 645 -4.77 -28.30 -33.29
C ILE A 645 -5.25 -27.36 -34.39
N TRP A 646 -4.88 -26.09 -34.28
CA TRP A 646 -5.23 -25.07 -35.25
C TRP A 646 -3.97 -24.61 -35.99
N LYS A 647 -3.91 -24.92 -37.29
CA LYS A 647 -2.83 -24.42 -38.15
C LYS A 647 -2.68 -22.90 -38.01
N PRO A 648 -1.45 -22.35 -38.12
CA PRO A 648 -1.20 -20.92 -38.07
C PRO A 648 -2.10 -20.15 -39.05
N GLY A 649 -3.07 -19.41 -38.52
CA GLY A 649 -4.14 -18.79 -39.31
C GLY A 649 -5.16 -18.04 -38.45
N SER A 650 -6.11 -17.36 -39.10
CA SER A 650 -7.09 -16.50 -38.40
C SER A 650 -8.05 -17.28 -37.50
N LEU A 651 -8.41 -18.52 -37.86
CA LEU A 651 -9.47 -19.29 -37.19
C LEU A 651 -9.09 -19.72 -35.76
N GLY A 652 -7.86 -20.18 -35.54
CA GLY A 652 -7.38 -20.51 -34.19
C GLY A 652 -7.39 -19.28 -33.28
N MET A 653 -6.87 -18.14 -33.79
CA MET A 653 -6.78 -16.91 -33.02
C MET A 653 -8.16 -16.39 -32.65
N MET A 654 -9.12 -16.47 -33.59
CA MET A 654 -10.52 -16.14 -33.34
C MET A 654 -11.15 -17.07 -32.30
N THR A 655 -10.86 -18.37 -32.33
CA THR A 655 -11.38 -19.35 -31.36
C THR A 655 -10.89 -19.02 -29.94
N ARG A 656 -9.60 -18.75 -29.78
CA ARG A 656 -9.00 -18.37 -28.48
C ARG A 656 -9.56 -17.04 -27.99
N ALA A 657 -9.60 -16.02 -28.87
CA ALA A 657 -10.12 -14.70 -28.54
C ALA A 657 -11.60 -14.73 -28.15
N CYS A 658 -12.43 -15.46 -28.89
CA CYS A 658 -13.84 -15.67 -28.58
C CYS A 658 -14.02 -16.31 -27.20
N THR A 659 -13.30 -17.38 -26.92
CA THR A 659 -13.37 -18.11 -25.65
C THR A 659 -13.05 -17.20 -24.45
N TYR A 660 -11.92 -16.52 -24.51
CA TYR A 660 -11.44 -15.70 -23.40
C TYR A 660 -12.31 -14.47 -23.18
N MET A 661 -12.69 -13.78 -24.25
CA MET A 661 -13.48 -12.56 -24.14
C MET A 661 -14.95 -12.83 -23.81
N ALA A 662 -15.51 -13.97 -24.22
CA ALA A 662 -16.85 -14.38 -23.80
C ALA A 662 -16.92 -14.59 -22.28
N LEU A 663 -15.96 -15.31 -21.70
CA LEU A 663 -15.87 -15.50 -20.24
C LEU A 663 -15.69 -14.18 -19.49
N LEU A 664 -14.77 -13.32 -19.95
CA LEU A 664 -14.47 -12.05 -19.31
C LEU A 664 -15.67 -11.09 -19.33
N VAL A 665 -16.31 -10.92 -20.50
CA VAL A 665 -17.48 -10.04 -20.65
C VAL A 665 -18.67 -10.59 -19.86
N ALA A 666 -18.91 -11.90 -19.89
CA ALA A 666 -19.98 -12.53 -19.11
C ALA A 666 -19.80 -12.31 -17.60
N LEU A 667 -18.58 -12.51 -17.06
CA LEU A 667 -18.30 -12.28 -15.65
C LEU A 667 -18.60 -10.83 -15.23
N ILE A 668 -18.12 -9.85 -16.01
CA ILE A 668 -18.30 -8.44 -15.72
C ILE A 668 -19.77 -8.03 -15.84
N ALA A 669 -20.51 -8.58 -16.81
CA ALA A 669 -21.94 -8.37 -16.95
C ALA A 669 -22.73 -8.88 -15.73
N LEU A 670 -22.42 -10.08 -15.23
CA LEU A 670 -23.05 -10.66 -14.04
C LEU A 670 -22.77 -9.83 -12.77
N LEU A 671 -21.52 -9.38 -12.60
CA LEU A 671 -21.12 -8.50 -11.50
C LEU A 671 -21.84 -7.16 -11.56
N ARG A 672 -21.95 -6.58 -12.76
CA ARG A 672 -22.69 -5.33 -12.99
C ARG A 672 -24.16 -5.47 -12.66
N PHE A 673 -24.81 -6.51 -13.19
CA PHE A 673 -26.22 -6.82 -12.89
C PHE A 673 -26.44 -6.98 -11.39
N ARG A 674 -25.52 -7.65 -10.68
CA ARG A 674 -25.59 -7.79 -9.21
C ARG A 674 -25.53 -6.45 -8.48
N GLY A 675 -24.64 -5.56 -8.91
CA GLY A 675 -24.49 -4.21 -8.34
C GLY A 675 -25.74 -3.37 -8.54
N GLU A 676 -26.30 -3.40 -9.75
CA GLU A 676 -27.56 -2.71 -10.11
C GLU A 676 -28.74 -3.28 -9.32
N ALA A 677 -28.86 -4.61 -9.25
CA ALA A 677 -29.88 -5.31 -8.48
C ALA A 677 -29.87 -4.95 -6.99
N LYS A 678 -28.68 -4.94 -6.35
CA LYS A 678 -28.56 -4.54 -4.93
C LYS A 678 -29.02 -3.11 -4.69
N ARG A 679 -28.78 -2.20 -5.64
CA ARG A 679 -29.21 -0.80 -5.52
C ARG A 679 -30.69 -0.64 -5.75
N ALA A 680 -31.26 -1.34 -6.73
CA ALA A 680 -32.70 -1.41 -6.94
C ALA A 680 -33.42 -1.93 -5.68
N CYS A 681 -32.90 -2.98 -5.04
CA CYS A 681 -33.41 -3.44 -3.74
C CYS A 681 -33.32 -2.37 -2.64
N ALA A 682 -32.21 -1.61 -2.59
CA ALA A 682 -32.07 -0.50 -1.64
C ALA A 682 -33.04 0.67 -1.91
N LEU A 683 -33.50 0.81 -3.15
CA LEU A 683 -34.53 1.78 -3.57
C LEU A 683 -35.97 1.23 -3.41
N GLY A 684 -36.13 0.02 -2.84
CA GLY A 684 -37.42 -0.59 -2.56
C GLY A 684 -38.02 -1.46 -3.68
N GLU A 685 -37.26 -1.76 -4.74
CA GLU A 685 -37.69 -2.74 -5.76
C GLU A 685 -37.46 -4.17 -5.25
N ARG A 686 -38.42 -5.07 -5.51
CA ARG A 686 -38.30 -6.49 -5.15
C ARG A 686 -37.70 -7.28 -6.30
N ILE A 687 -36.49 -7.82 -6.09
CA ILE A 687 -35.85 -8.75 -7.03
C ILE A 687 -35.98 -10.17 -6.45
N SER A 688 -36.31 -11.14 -7.31
CA SER A 688 -36.51 -12.52 -6.89
C SER A 688 -35.21 -13.12 -6.33
N THR A 689 -35.32 -13.78 -5.17
CA THR A 689 -34.23 -14.51 -4.52
C THR A 689 -33.59 -15.61 -5.40
N PRO A 690 -34.32 -16.41 -6.22
CA PRO A 690 -33.70 -17.39 -7.10
C PRO A 690 -32.78 -16.74 -8.15
N VAL A 691 -33.15 -15.59 -8.71
CA VAL A 691 -32.31 -14.86 -9.69
C VAL A 691 -31.00 -14.39 -9.06
N MET A 692 -31.06 -13.89 -7.81
CA MET A 692 -29.86 -13.46 -7.08
C MET A 692 -28.92 -14.63 -6.72
N ARG A 693 -29.48 -15.81 -6.43
CA ARG A 693 -28.72 -17.05 -6.16
C ARG A 693 -28.11 -17.60 -7.44
N GLY A 694 -28.89 -17.75 -8.51
CA GLY A 694 -28.42 -18.22 -9.82
C GLY A 694 -27.30 -17.34 -10.39
N ASN A 695 -27.45 -16.01 -10.29
CA ASN A 695 -26.39 -15.07 -10.65
C ASN A 695 -25.10 -15.31 -9.85
N MET A 696 -25.19 -15.61 -8.55
CA MET A 696 -24.00 -15.90 -7.73
C MET A 696 -23.31 -17.18 -8.18
N THR A 697 -24.08 -18.24 -8.42
CA THR A 697 -23.54 -19.51 -8.91
C THR A 697 -22.82 -19.33 -10.25
N LEU A 698 -23.40 -18.57 -11.18
CA LEU A 698 -22.77 -18.27 -12.47
C LEU A 698 -21.49 -17.43 -12.34
N ILE A 699 -21.44 -16.46 -11.42
CA ILE A 699 -20.22 -15.70 -11.14
C ILE A 699 -19.09 -16.64 -10.69
N VAL A 700 -19.40 -17.61 -9.83
CA VAL A 700 -18.40 -18.59 -9.36
C VAL A 700 -17.95 -19.50 -10.50
N ILE A 701 -18.89 -20.09 -11.26
CA ILE A 701 -18.57 -21.00 -12.38
C ILE A 701 -17.71 -20.28 -13.43
N ILE A 702 -18.17 -19.13 -13.93
CA ILE A 702 -17.44 -18.38 -14.96
C ILE A 702 -16.12 -17.84 -14.40
N GLY A 703 -16.08 -17.44 -13.12
CA GLY A 703 -14.85 -17.02 -12.46
C GLY A 703 -13.80 -18.13 -12.42
N VAL A 704 -14.18 -19.36 -12.08
CA VAL A 704 -13.29 -20.52 -12.08
C VAL A 704 -12.81 -20.86 -13.50
N LEU A 705 -13.72 -20.87 -14.49
CA LEU A 705 -13.36 -21.11 -15.89
C LEU A 705 -12.41 -20.05 -16.43
N LEU A 706 -12.64 -18.77 -16.08
CA LEU A 706 -11.78 -17.65 -16.45
C LEU A 706 -10.39 -17.79 -15.83
N VAL A 707 -10.29 -18.11 -14.54
CA VAL A 707 -9.00 -18.32 -13.85
C VAL A 707 -8.25 -19.50 -14.46
N ASN A 708 -8.92 -20.60 -14.79
CA ASN A 708 -8.29 -21.74 -15.46
C ASN A 708 -7.78 -21.34 -16.86
N SER A 709 -8.65 -20.73 -17.68
CA SER A 709 -8.39 -20.46 -19.09
C SER A 709 -7.46 -19.28 -19.34
N MET A 710 -7.47 -18.24 -18.47
CA MET A 710 -6.66 -17.01 -18.57
C MET A 710 -5.69 -16.87 -17.40
N ASN A 711 -5.03 -17.97 -17.00
CA ASN A 711 -4.02 -17.93 -15.95
C ASN A 711 -2.70 -17.26 -16.43
N PRO A 712 -1.90 -16.65 -15.54
CA PRO A 712 -0.66 -15.95 -15.91
C PRO A 712 0.53 -16.87 -16.24
N ILE A 713 0.41 -18.19 -16.03
CA ILE A 713 1.49 -19.18 -16.23
C ILE A 713 1.48 -19.70 -17.68
N SER A 714 0.30 -20.08 -18.16
CA SER A 714 0.09 -20.71 -19.48
C SER A 714 -0.27 -19.71 -20.59
N ASN A 715 -0.71 -18.49 -20.23
CA ASN A 715 -1.06 -17.44 -21.19
C ASN A 715 -0.10 -16.24 -21.16
N ALA A 716 -0.26 -15.37 -22.16
CA ALA A 716 0.44 -14.09 -22.15
C ALA A 716 -0.05 -13.20 -20.99
N ARG A 717 0.88 -12.65 -20.22
CA ARG A 717 0.58 -11.87 -19.00
C ARG A 717 -0.36 -10.68 -19.21
N TYR A 718 -0.33 -10.06 -20.39
CA TYR A 718 -1.24 -8.95 -20.69
C TYR A 718 -2.70 -9.42 -20.71
N LEU A 719 -2.99 -10.64 -21.17
CA LEU A 719 -4.34 -11.21 -21.19
C LEU A 719 -4.81 -11.47 -19.75
N SER A 720 -4.00 -12.17 -18.97
CA SER A 720 -4.30 -12.51 -17.58
C SER A 720 -4.40 -11.25 -16.71
N GLY A 721 -3.48 -10.29 -16.91
CA GLY A 721 -3.49 -8.98 -16.25
C GLY A 721 -4.72 -8.14 -16.61
N THR A 722 -5.15 -8.15 -17.88
CA THR A 722 -6.40 -7.53 -18.31
C THR A 722 -7.59 -8.15 -17.58
N ALA A 723 -7.68 -9.48 -17.54
CA ALA A 723 -8.78 -10.18 -16.87
C ALA A 723 -8.79 -9.90 -15.35
N MET A 724 -7.64 -9.95 -14.69
CA MET A 724 -7.50 -9.70 -13.25
C MET A 724 -7.87 -8.26 -12.89
N LEU A 725 -7.36 -7.26 -13.61
CA LEU A 725 -7.66 -5.86 -13.34
C LEU A 725 -9.09 -5.49 -13.71
N ALA A 726 -9.65 -6.10 -14.76
CA ALA A 726 -11.04 -5.89 -15.15
C ALA A 726 -12.02 -6.49 -14.13
N ALA A 727 -11.78 -7.72 -13.68
CA ALA A 727 -12.53 -8.34 -12.60
C ALA A 727 -12.37 -7.56 -11.29
N GLY A 728 -11.13 -7.17 -10.94
CA GLY A 728 -10.85 -6.33 -9.79
C GLY A 728 -11.61 -5.00 -9.82
N THR A 729 -11.65 -4.34 -10.98
CA THR A 729 -12.44 -3.12 -11.19
C THR A 729 -13.92 -3.35 -10.94
N ALA A 730 -14.47 -4.47 -11.41
CA ALA A 730 -15.86 -4.87 -11.16
C ALA A 730 -16.13 -5.15 -9.67
N PHE A 731 -15.14 -5.66 -8.92
CA PHE A 731 -15.21 -5.81 -7.46
C PHE A 731 -14.95 -4.51 -6.68
N GLY A 732 -14.70 -3.39 -7.37
CA GLY A 732 -14.51 -2.08 -6.76
C GLY A 732 -13.07 -1.77 -6.35
N LEU A 733 -12.09 -2.35 -7.04
CA LEU A 733 -10.66 -2.01 -6.88
C LEU A 733 -10.40 -0.52 -7.08
N PHE A 734 -11.14 0.15 -7.96
CA PHE A 734 -11.03 1.59 -8.20
C PHE A 734 -12.22 2.40 -7.65
N ALA A 735 -13.03 1.81 -6.77
CA ALA A 735 -14.29 2.42 -6.29
C ALA A 735 -14.07 3.74 -5.53
N THR A 736 -12.97 3.87 -4.80
CA THR A 736 -12.65 5.06 -4.00
C THR A 736 -11.33 5.68 -4.44
N THR A 737 -11.17 6.98 -4.19
CA THR A 737 -9.93 7.72 -4.47
C THR A 737 -8.71 7.06 -3.82
N GLN A 738 -8.81 6.64 -2.56
CA GLN A 738 -7.71 5.97 -1.87
C GLN A 738 -7.34 4.64 -2.53
N ARG A 739 -8.33 3.84 -2.96
CA ARG A 739 -8.04 2.58 -3.63
C ARG A 739 -7.42 2.82 -5.00
N PHE A 740 -7.91 3.81 -5.76
CA PHE A 740 -7.28 4.22 -7.02
C PHE A 740 -5.81 4.62 -6.84
N ARG A 741 -5.50 5.44 -5.83
CA ARG A 741 -4.11 5.82 -5.50
C ARG A 741 -3.25 4.60 -5.21
N LEU A 742 -3.73 3.71 -4.32
CA LEU A 742 -2.99 2.50 -3.93
C LEU A 742 -2.77 1.57 -5.13
N THR A 743 -3.80 1.34 -5.94
CA THR A 743 -3.72 0.46 -7.11
C THR A 743 -2.84 1.05 -8.21
N SER A 744 -2.85 2.38 -8.40
CA SER A 744 -1.97 3.03 -9.39
C SER A 744 -0.49 2.91 -9.02
N CYS A 745 -0.15 3.14 -7.74
CA CYS A 745 1.22 2.89 -7.25
C CYS A 745 1.57 1.39 -7.33
N GLY A 746 0.63 0.52 -6.93
CA GLY A 746 0.76 -0.92 -7.03
C GLY A 746 0.92 -1.43 -8.46
N PHE A 747 0.37 -0.73 -9.45
CA PHE A 747 0.52 -1.07 -10.87
C PHE A 747 1.96 -0.85 -11.35
N ILE A 748 2.57 0.31 -11.08
CA ILE A 748 4.00 0.54 -11.40
C ILE A 748 4.89 -0.46 -10.66
N ALA A 749 4.66 -0.64 -9.35
CA ALA A 749 5.42 -1.62 -8.58
C ALA A 749 5.23 -3.05 -9.12
N GLY A 750 4.02 -3.39 -9.56
CA GLY A 750 3.70 -4.66 -10.19
C GLY A 750 4.49 -4.88 -11.48
N LEU A 751 4.57 -3.86 -12.35
CA LEU A 751 5.36 -3.93 -13.58
C LEU A 751 6.86 -4.06 -13.30
N LEU A 752 7.40 -3.37 -12.30
CA LEU A 752 8.84 -3.36 -12.04
C LEU A 752 9.33 -4.55 -11.21
N PHE A 753 8.53 -5.06 -10.28
CA PHE A 753 8.97 -6.08 -9.30
C PHE A 753 8.23 -7.41 -9.41
N ILE A 754 6.90 -7.37 -9.52
CA ILE A 754 6.10 -8.61 -9.56
C ILE A 754 6.27 -9.29 -10.92
N PHE A 755 6.31 -8.49 -11.98
CA PHE A 755 6.36 -8.99 -13.35
C PHE A 755 7.66 -9.78 -13.64
N PRO A 756 8.87 -9.34 -13.24
CA PRO A 756 10.07 -10.15 -13.40
C PRO A 756 10.08 -11.41 -12.51
N LEU A 757 9.59 -11.31 -11.27
CA LEU A 757 9.49 -12.48 -10.38
C LEU A 757 8.55 -13.55 -10.95
N ALA A 758 7.47 -13.14 -11.61
CA ALA A 758 6.55 -14.05 -12.30
C ALA A 758 7.15 -14.69 -13.56
N ASP A 759 8.27 -14.19 -14.10
CA ASP A 759 9.00 -14.81 -15.21
C ASP A 759 9.88 -15.98 -14.78
N ALA A 760 10.39 -15.97 -13.55
CA ALA A 760 11.17 -17.08 -13.00
C ALA A 760 10.40 -18.42 -13.02
N PHE A 761 9.07 -18.39 -12.87
CA PHE A 761 8.21 -19.58 -12.87
C PHE A 761 7.82 -20.09 -14.28
N ARG A 762 8.32 -19.45 -15.35
CA ARG A 762 7.91 -19.76 -16.72
C ARG A 762 8.64 -20.96 -17.32
N TYR A 763 9.89 -21.15 -16.92
CA TYR A 763 10.79 -22.15 -17.51
C TYR A 763 10.99 -23.38 -16.63
N SER A 764 10.75 -23.28 -15.31
CA SER A 764 10.84 -24.41 -14.37
C SER A 764 9.85 -24.28 -13.21
N THR A 765 9.33 -25.42 -12.75
CA THR A 765 8.53 -25.56 -11.52
C THR A 765 9.38 -25.51 -10.24
N GLN A 766 10.68 -25.75 -10.36
CA GLN A 766 11.64 -25.45 -9.31
C GLN A 766 11.99 -23.97 -9.40
N ALA A 767 11.60 -23.22 -8.36
CA ALA A 767 11.94 -21.82 -8.21
C ALA A 767 13.43 -21.69 -7.87
N GLU A 768 14.31 -21.85 -8.86
CA GLU A 768 15.58 -21.15 -8.77
C GLU A 768 15.24 -19.67 -8.83
N LEU A 769 15.15 -19.03 -7.66
CA LEU A 769 15.21 -17.59 -7.53
C LEU A 769 16.60 -17.14 -8.02
N LYS A 770 16.87 -17.31 -9.33
CA LYS A 770 18.00 -16.69 -9.99
C LYS A 770 17.82 -15.21 -9.75
N SER A 771 18.74 -14.72 -8.94
CA SER A 771 18.77 -13.42 -8.32
C SER A 771 18.77 -12.33 -9.38
N THR A 772 17.61 -12.03 -9.95
CA THR A 772 17.54 -11.11 -11.07
C THR A 772 17.58 -9.70 -10.48
N ASN A 773 18.69 -9.01 -10.70
CA ASN A 773 18.82 -7.60 -10.40
C ASN A 773 17.65 -6.84 -11.09
N PRO A 774 16.96 -5.88 -10.43
CA PRO A 774 15.91 -5.07 -11.06
C PRO A 774 16.35 -4.43 -12.39
N VAL A 775 17.63 -4.07 -12.52
CA VAL A 775 18.22 -3.58 -13.78
C VAL A 775 18.21 -4.66 -14.85
N GLN A 776 18.64 -5.88 -14.54
CA GLN A 776 18.62 -7.01 -15.49
C GLN A 776 17.19 -7.35 -15.96
N SER A 777 16.19 -7.12 -15.11
CA SER A 777 14.79 -7.30 -15.49
C SER A 777 14.35 -6.34 -16.61
N LEU A 778 14.86 -5.10 -16.61
CA LEU A 778 14.61 -4.10 -17.65
C LEU A 778 15.37 -4.40 -18.97
N LEU A 779 16.34 -5.31 -18.93
CA LEU A 779 17.04 -5.82 -20.11
C LEU A 779 16.36 -7.08 -20.70
N SER A 780 15.31 -7.58 -20.05
CA SER A 780 14.61 -8.79 -20.49
C SER A 780 13.83 -8.57 -21.81
N PRO A 781 13.53 -9.65 -22.55
CA PRO A 781 12.72 -9.60 -23.78
C PRO A 781 11.35 -8.94 -23.64
N ASP A 782 10.83 -8.81 -22.41
CA ASP A 782 9.56 -8.15 -22.18
C ASP A 782 9.61 -6.61 -22.32
N TYR A 783 10.81 -6.03 -22.35
CA TYR A 783 11.04 -4.57 -22.44
C TYR A 783 11.66 -4.16 -23.79
N ASP A 784 11.24 -4.79 -24.87
CA ASP A 784 11.72 -4.58 -26.25
C ASP A 784 11.14 -3.33 -26.95
N SER A 785 10.14 -2.67 -26.36
CA SER A 785 9.38 -1.58 -27.00
C SER A 785 10.23 -0.43 -27.52
N PHE A 786 11.22 0.04 -26.78
CA PHE A 786 12.06 1.15 -27.25
C PHE A 786 12.99 0.74 -28.40
N ALA A 787 13.52 -0.48 -28.36
CA ALA A 787 14.33 -1.04 -29.45
C ALA A 787 13.51 -1.15 -30.75
N GLU A 788 12.23 -1.50 -30.64
CA GLU A 788 11.32 -1.57 -31.79
C GLU A 788 10.97 -0.20 -32.36
N LEU A 789 11.00 0.88 -31.56
CA LEU A 789 10.92 2.24 -32.11
C LEU A 789 12.13 2.57 -33.00
N ILE A 790 13.33 2.18 -32.56
CA ILE A 790 14.58 2.37 -33.33
C ILE A 790 14.52 1.58 -34.63
N ASN A 791 14.18 0.29 -34.55
CA ASN A 791 14.15 -0.60 -35.70
C ASN A 791 13.04 -0.23 -36.70
N GLY A 792 11.86 0.14 -36.22
CA GLY A 792 10.79 0.60 -37.11
C GLY A 792 11.11 1.94 -37.77
N TYR A 793 11.80 2.85 -37.07
CA TYR A 793 12.29 4.08 -37.71
C TYR A 793 13.30 3.76 -38.81
N LEU A 794 14.23 2.83 -38.55
CA LEU A 794 15.19 2.36 -39.53
C LEU A 794 14.52 1.69 -40.74
N ALA A 795 13.48 0.89 -40.53
CA ALA A 795 12.70 0.27 -41.61
C ALA A 795 12.05 1.35 -42.49
N ALA A 796 11.42 2.35 -41.86
CA ALA A 796 10.78 3.47 -42.56
C ALA A 796 11.75 4.30 -43.41
N THR A 797 12.99 4.52 -42.93
CA THR A 797 13.99 5.30 -43.67
C THR A 797 14.64 4.52 -44.80
N ARG A 798 14.74 3.19 -44.69
CA ARG A 798 15.31 2.32 -45.73
C ARG A 798 14.34 1.99 -46.85
N GLU A 799 13.12 1.58 -46.51
CA GLU A 799 12.14 1.09 -47.49
C GLU A 799 11.13 2.17 -47.93
N GLY A 800 11.06 3.28 -47.19
CA GLY A 800 10.02 4.28 -47.35
C GLY A 800 8.72 3.91 -46.64
N ILE A 801 7.90 4.94 -46.35
CA ILE A 801 6.62 4.77 -45.66
C ILE A 801 5.53 4.57 -46.72
N VAL A 802 4.79 3.46 -46.64
CA VAL A 802 3.56 3.23 -47.42
C VAL A 802 2.36 3.63 -46.56
N PRO A 803 1.72 4.81 -46.81
CA PRO A 803 0.70 5.32 -45.91
C PRO A 803 -0.50 4.38 -45.77
N GLY A 804 -0.94 4.13 -44.53
CA GLY A 804 -2.10 3.30 -44.23
C GLY A 804 -1.96 1.80 -44.48
N ARG A 805 -0.80 1.30 -44.93
CA ARG A 805 -0.61 -0.14 -45.23
C ARG A 805 -0.92 -1.00 -44.01
N GLN A 806 -0.30 -0.74 -42.87
CA GLN A 806 -0.53 -1.56 -41.67
C GLN A 806 -1.96 -1.38 -41.12
N PHE A 807 -2.52 -0.16 -41.16
CA PHE A 807 -3.92 0.08 -40.75
C PHE A 807 -4.96 -0.65 -41.58
N SER A 808 -4.73 -0.81 -42.89
CA SER A 808 -5.63 -1.60 -43.73
C SER A 808 -5.73 -3.05 -43.25
N GLY A 809 -4.61 -3.63 -42.79
CA GLY A 809 -4.56 -4.96 -42.19
C GLY A 809 -5.40 -5.07 -40.91
N VAL A 810 -5.39 -4.02 -40.07
CA VAL A 810 -6.16 -3.96 -38.82
C VAL A 810 -7.66 -3.82 -39.09
N LEU A 811 -8.06 -2.94 -40.00
CA LEU A 811 -9.48 -2.71 -40.33
C LEU A 811 -10.12 -3.94 -40.99
N LEU A 812 -9.36 -4.62 -41.84
CA LEU A 812 -9.78 -5.83 -42.56
C LEU A 812 -9.14 -7.10 -41.97
N PHE A 813 -8.91 -7.12 -40.65
CA PHE A 813 -8.26 -8.26 -39.99
C PHE A 813 -9.01 -9.59 -40.18
N TRP A 814 -10.33 -9.53 -40.35
CA TRP A 814 -11.21 -10.67 -40.54
C TRP A 814 -11.15 -11.28 -41.95
N LEU A 815 -10.65 -10.53 -42.94
CA LEU A 815 -10.52 -11.02 -44.31
C LEU A 815 -9.41 -12.09 -44.39
N PRO A 816 -9.70 -13.34 -44.81
CA PRO A 816 -8.70 -14.40 -44.94
C PRO A 816 -7.62 -14.08 -46.00
N ARG A 817 -6.39 -14.56 -45.77
CA ARG A 817 -5.26 -14.40 -46.71
C ARG A 817 -5.49 -15.06 -48.08
N VAL A 818 -6.48 -15.95 -48.21
CA VAL A 818 -6.88 -16.56 -49.49
C VAL A 818 -7.49 -15.52 -50.44
N PHE A 819 -8.21 -14.53 -49.90
CA PHE A 819 -8.82 -13.46 -50.70
C PHE A 819 -7.94 -12.22 -50.81
N TRP A 820 -6.95 -12.08 -49.92
CA TRP A 820 -5.98 -10.99 -49.95
C TRP A 820 -4.59 -11.55 -49.64
N THR A 821 -3.91 -12.01 -50.68
CA THR A 821 -2.58 -12.63 -50.61
C THR A 821 -1.55 -11.68 -50.02
N ASP A 822 -1.60 -10.41 -50.44
CA ASP A 822 -0.67 -9.35 -50.01
C ASP A 822 -1.08 -8.65 -48.71
N LYS A 823 -1.94 -9.29 -47.90
CA LYS A 823 -2.38 -8.73 -46.62
C LYS A 823 -1.18 -8.43 -45.72
N PRO A 824 -1.08 -7.21 -45.14
CA PRO A 824 -0.02 -6.86 -44.21
C PRO A 824 0.15 -7.91 -43.12
N VAL A 825 1.41 -8.24 -42.83
CA VAL A 825 1.76 -9.00 -41.63
C VAL A 825 1.73 -8.09 -40.42
N ASP A 826 1.74 -8.68 -39.24
CA ASP A 826 1.89 -7.96 -37.98
C ASP A 826 3.09 -7.00 -38.04
N THR A 827 2.95 -5.76 -37.54
CA THR A 827 4.02 -4.76 -37.57
C THR A 827 5.31 -5.25 -36.90
N GLY A 828 5.21 -6.00 -35.79
CA GLY A 828 6.39 -6.57 -35.12
C GLY A 828 7.05 -7.66 -35.96
N ILE A 829 6.27 -8.47 -36.68
CA ILE A 829 6.79 -9.46 -37.64
C ILE A 829 7.44 -8.77 -38.83
N TYR A 830 6.82 -7.68 -39.34
CA TYR A 830 7.39 -6.87 -40.42
C TYR A 830 8.78 -6.36 -40.03
N ILE A 831 8.90 -5.69 -38.88
CA ILE A 831 10.19 -5.19 -38.39
C ILE A 831 11.18 -6.35 -38.18
N ALA A 832 10.75 -7.47 -37.59
CA ALA A 832 11.61 -8.64 -37.38
C ALA A 832 12.18 -9.22 -38.68
N ASN A 833 11.33 -9.34 -39.71
CA ASN A 833 11.71 -9.86 -41.02
C ASN A 833 12.71 -8.92 -41.71
N GLU A 834 12.47 -7.61 -41.66
CA GLU A 834 13.39 -6.59 -42.21
C GLU A 834 14.77 -6.60 -41.53
N ARG A 835 14.82 -6.95 -40.24
CA ARG A 835 16.10 -7.07 -39.50
C ARG A 835 16.75 -8.45 -39.64
N GLY A 836 16.04 -9.43 -40.21
CA GLY A 836 16.48 -10.83 -40.32
C GLY A 836 16.58 -11.52 -38.95
N TYR A 837 15.62 -11.28 -38.06
CA TYR A 837 15.57 -11.93 -36.75
C TYR A 837 14.97 -13.33 -36.83
N SER A 838 15.48 -14.26 -36.02
CA SER A 838 14.92 -15.62 -35.88
C SER A 838 13.62 -15.63 -35.06
N PHE A 839 13.45 -14.64 -34.18
CA PHE A 839 12.27 -14.47 -33.34
C PHE A 839 11.42 -13.31 -33.86
N THR A 840 10.16 -13.59 -34.21
CA THR A 840 9.28 -12.63 -34.90
C THR A 840 8.13 -12.10 -34.03
N ASN A 841 7.93 -12.66 -32.83
CA ASN A 841 6.88 -12.22 -31.90
C ASN A 841 7.36 -11.03 -31.03
N LEU A 842 7.67 -9.93 -31.70
CA LEU A 842 8.16 -8.69 -31.11
C LEU A 842 7.04 -7.69 -30.83
N SER A 843 7.31 -6.72 -29.96
CA SER A 843 6.40 -5.61 -29.74
C SER A 843 6.35 -4.67 -30.95
N ALA A 844 5.25 -3.93 -31.07
CA ALA A 844 5.13 -2.86 -32.06
C ALA A 844 4.35 -1.73 -31.39
N PRO A 845 5.03 -0.87 -30.62
CA PRO A 845 4.34 0.15 -29.86
C PRO A 845 3.49 1.05 -30.74
N LEU A 846 2.35 1.51 -30.22
CA LEU A 846 1.41 2.34 -30.99
C LEU A 846 2.06 3.59 -31.61
N TRP A 847 3.10 4.10 -30.97
CA TRP A 847 3.96 5.19 -31.48
C TRP A 847 4.58 4.85 -32.84
N ILE A 848 5.25 3.70 -32.96
CA ILE A 848 5.88 3.33 -34.22
C ILE A 848 4.85 2.89 -35.26
N GLU A 849 3.72 2.30 -34.83
CA GLU A 849 2.64 1.99 -35.76
C GLU A 849 2.06 3.25 -36.42
N PHE A 850 1.75 4.31 -35.66
CA PHE A 850 1.29 5.56 -36.29
C PHE A 850 2.34 6.14 -37.23
N TYR A 851 3.62 6.07 -36.85
CA TYR A 851 4.71 6.55 -37.68
C TYR A 851 4.85 5.75 -39.00
N LEU A 852 4.78 4.42 -38.95
CA LEU A 852 4.85 3.56 -40.15
C LEU A 852 3.64 3.70 -41.07
N ASN A 853 2.53 4.29 -40.62
CA ASN A 853 1.33 4.51 -41.44
C ASN A 853 1.24 5.92 -42.05
N GLY A 854 2.17 6.83 -41.77
CA GLY A 854 2.18 8.15 -42.40
C GLY A 854 3.10 9.19 -41.74
N GLY A 855 4.20 8.72 -41.17
CA GLY A 855 5.27 9.52 -40.59
C GLY A 855 4.84 10.33 -39.36
N TRP A 856 5.55 11.44 -39.15
CA TRP A 856 5.35 12.34 -38.01
C TRP A 856 3.93 12.92 -37.92
N LEU A 857 3.28 13.18 -39.06
CA LEU A 857 1.93 13.75 -39.09
C LEU A 857 0.91 12.78 -38.50
N VAL A 858 0.90 11.52 -38.97
CA VAL A 858 -0.03 10.49 -38.46
C VAL A 858 0.26 10.15 -37.00
N LEU A 859 1.53 10.15 -36.58
CA LEU A 859 1.91 10.04 -35.17
C LEU A 859 1.29 11.15 -34.31
N ALA A 860 1.49 12.42 -34.68
CA ALA A 860 0.99 13.55 -33.91
C ALA A 860 -0.55 13.58 -33.88
N VAL A 861 -1.20 13.44 -35.03
CA VAL A 861 -2.68 13.46 -35.13
C VAL A 861 -3.30 12.25 -34.43
N GLY A 862 -2.72 11.06 -34.60
CA GLY A 862 -3.18 9.82 -33.98
C GLY A 862 -3.12 9.89 -32.45
N MET A 863 -1.99 10.34 -31.90
CA MET A 863 -1.81 10.51 -30.45
C MET A 863 -2.67 11.64 -29.89
N PHE A 864 -2.86 12.73 -30.63
CA PHE A 864 -3.78 13.80 -30.25
C PHE A 864 -5.22 13.31 -30.17
N ALA A 865 -5.70 12.59 -31.19
CA ALA A 865 -7.04 12.02 -31.23
C ALA A 865 -7.26 10.99 -30.10
N LEU A 866 -6.24 10.17 -29.82
CA LEU A 866 -6.24 9.23 -28.71
C LEU A 866 -6.37 9.96 -27.36
N GLY A 867 -5.54 10.98 -27.13
CA GLY A 867 -5.58 11.81 -25.91
C GLY A 867 -6.94 12.48 -25.70
N PHE A 868 -7.49 13.08 -26.76
CA PHE A 868 -8.81 13.70 -26.74
C PHE A 868 -9.93 12.69 -26.44
N GLY A 869 -9.92 11.53 -27.12
CA GLY A 869 -10.95 10.50 -26.97
C GLY A 869 -10.93 9.83 -25.59
N LEU A 870 -9.75 9.44 -25.12
CA LEU A 870 -9.58 8.73 -23.85
C LEU A 870 -9.83 9.63 -22.64
N HIS A 871 -9.34 10.87 -22.65
CA HIS A 871 -9.61 11.83 -21.57
C HIS A 871 -11.12 12.09 -21.40
N ARG A 872 -11.83 12.23 -22.51
CA ARG A 872 -13.29 12.40 -22.54
C ARG A 872 -14.01 11.18 -21.98
N TRP A 873 -13.52 9.97 -22.26
CA TRP A 873 -14.08 8.75 -21.69
C TRP A 873 -13.81 8.68 -20.19
N ASP A 874 -12.57 8.88 -19.75
CA ASP A 874 -12.18 8.87 -18.33
C ASP A 874 -12.96 9.88 -17.49
N THR A 875 -13.23 11.07 -18.02
CA THR A 875 -14.07 12.07 -17.34
C THR A 875 -15.50 11.56 -17.09
N ARG A 876 -16.06 10.80 -18.05
CA ARG A 876 -17.37 10.14 -17.87
C ARG A 876 -17.28 8.98 -16.88
N LEU A 877 -16.16 8.25 -16.84
CA LEU A 877 -15.96 7.14 -15.90
C LEU A 877 -15.90 7.64 -14.46
N ASN A 878 -15.20 8.74 -14.21
CA ASN A 878 -15.09 9.30 -12.86
C ASN A 878 -16.49 9.62 -12.29
N ALA A 879 -17.38 10.20 -13.11
CA ALA A 879 -18.77 10.44 -12.71
C ALA A 879 -19.56 9.14 -12.45
N GLN A 880 -19.31 8.06 -13.21
CA GLN A 880 -19.94 6.75 -12.96
C GLN A 880 -19.47 6.10 -11.66
N PHE A 881 -18.20 6.28 -11.28
CA PHE A 881 -17.68 5.77 -10.01
C PHE A 881 -18.35 6.44 -8.80
N ASP A 882 -18.66 7.73 -8.88
CA ASP A 882 -19.39 8.42 -7.80
C ASP A 882 -20.80 7.89 -7.61
N VAL A 883 -21.46 7.53 -8.72
CA VAL A 883 -22.84 7.05 -8.70
C VAL A 883 -22.92 5.56 -8.37
N TYR A 884 -22.19 4.70 -9.08
CA TYR A 884 -22.35 3.24 -9.04
C TYR A 884 -21.20 2.49 -8.36
N ARG A 885 -20.12 3.19 -7.94
CA ARG A 885 -18.87 2.59 -7.43
C ARG A 885 -18.17 1.60 -8.39
N MET A 886 -18.66 1.48 -9.61
CA MET A 886 -18.16 0.65 -10.70
C MET A 886 -18.44 1.38 -12.02
N PRO A 887 -17.51 1.38 -12.99
CA PRO A 887 -17.75 1.99 -14.28
C PRO A 887 -18.61 1.09 -15.18
N GLY A 888 -18.98 1.56 -16.37
CA GLY A 888 -19.67 0.74 -17.37
C GLY A 888 -18.86 -0.48 -17.82
N LEU A 889 -19.52 -1.47 -18.42
CA LEU A 889 -18.91 -2.75 -18.77
C LEU A 889 -17.62 -2.63 -19.62
N LEU A 890 -17.65 -1.84 -20.70
CA LEU A 890 -16.47 -1.60 -21.54
C LEU A 890 -15.33 -0.92 -20.77
N ALA A 891 -15.68 -0.05 -19.83
CA ALA A 891 -14.71 0.68 -19.03
C ALA A 891 -14.09 -0.15 -17.90
N CYS A 892 -14.66 -1.32 -17.59
CA CYS A 892 -13.97 -2.31 -16.78
C CYS A 892 -12.88 -3.05 -17.57
N ILE A 893 -12.98 -3.16 -18.90
CA ILE A 893 -12.09 -4.00 -19.71
C ILE A 893 -11.05 -3.16 -20.46
N LEU A 894 -11.53 -2.19 -21.25
CA LEU A 894 -10.73 -1.47 -22.24
C LEU A 894 -9.53 -0.72 -21.68
N PRO A 895 -9.56 -0.09 -20.49
CA PRO A 895 -8.35 0.54 -19.94
C PRO A 895 -7.20 -0.45 -19.79
N PHE A 896 -7.47 -1.66 -19.31
CA PHE A 896 -6.42 -2.66 -19.08
C PHE A 896 -6.01 -3.36 -20.37
N TYR A 897 -6.98 -3.59 -21.27
CA TYR A 897 -6.71 -4.07 -22.63
C TYR A 897 -5.87 -3.07 -23.43
N MET A 898 -5.88 -1.79 -23.07
CA MET A 898 -5.02 -0.76 -23.67
C MET A 898 -3.53 -1.09 -23.54
N LEU A 899 -3.12 -1.89 -22.55
CA LEU A 899 -1.71 -2.29 -22.42
C LEU A 899 -1.19 -3.01 -23.68
N ILE A 900 -1.99 -3.91 -24.27
CA ILE A 900 -1.60 -4.57 -25.53
C ILE A 900 -1.77 -3.64 -26.72
N LEU A 901 -2.75 -2.73 -26.72
CA LEU A 901 -2.90 -1.73 -27.79
C LEU A 901 -1.73 -0.73 -27.81
N LEU A 902 -1.11 -0.45 -26.67
CA LEU A 902 0.05 0.44 -26.57
C LEU A 902 1.36 -0.27 -26.89
N ARG A 903 1.48 -1.55 -26.51
CA ARG A 903 2.72 -2.34 -26.62
C ARG A 903 2.78 -3.20 -27.88
N GLY A 904 1.76 -4.02 -28.09
CA GLY A 904 1.73 -5.00 -29.17
C GLY A 904 1.18 -4.41 -30.45
N SER A 905 1.28 -5.17 -31.54
CA SER A 905 0.73 -4.73 -32.81
C SER A 905 -0.79 -4.57 -32.73
N LEU A 906 -1.32 -3.59 -33.45
CA LEU A 906 -2.77 -3.41 -33.54
C LEU A 906 -3.44 -4.62 -34.21
N LEU A 907 -2.76 -5.28 -35.15
CA LEU A 907 -3.30 -6.45 -35.85
C LEU A 907 -3.48 -7.65 -34.92
N GLN A 908 -2.51 -7.92 -34.04
CA GLN A 908 -2.62 -8.97 -33.04
C GLN A 908 -3.74 -8.70 -32.04
N ALA A 909 -3.92 -7.43 -31.66
CA ALA A 909 -4.95 -7.00 -30.72
C ALA A 909 -6.36 -6.94 -31.35
N ALA A 910 -6.50 -6.79 -32.67
CA ALA A 910 -7.79 -6.56 -33.33
C ALA A 910 -8.84 -7.65 -33.03
N SER A 911 -8.43 -8.93 -33.01
CA SER A 911 -9.34 -10.07 -32.81
C SER A 911 -10.01 -10.07 -31.42
N TYR A 912 -9.23 -9.88 -30.35
CA TYR A 912 -9.77 -9.79 -29.00
C TYR A 912 -10.60 -8.53 -28.81
N LEU A 913 -10.16 -7.39 -29.36
CA LEU A 913 -10.91 -6.14 -29.31
C LEU A 913 -12.30 -6.29 -29.96
N PHE A 914 -12.37 -6.96 -31.11
CA PHE A 914 -13.63 -7.25 -31.80
C PHE A 914 -14.60 -8.01 -30.90
N PHE A 915 -14.18 -9.12 -30.28
CA PHE A 915 -15.06 -9.89 -29.40
C PHE A 915 -15.46 -9.13 -28.13
N ILE A 916 -14.55 -8.32 -27.56
CA ILE A 916 -14.91 -7.41 -26.44
C ILE A 916 -16.06 -6.50 -26.87
N LEU A 917 -15.95 -5.84 -28.03
CA LEU A 917 -16.97 -4.90 -28.51
C LEU A 917 -18.30 -5.60 -28.83
N VAL A 918 -18.26 -6.74 -29.53
CA VAL A 918 -19.45 -7.50 -29.94
C VAL A 918 -20.22 -8.02 -28.73
N PHE A 919 -19.55 -8.72 -27.80
CA PHE A 919 -20.23 -9.25 -26.61
C PHE A 919 -20.73 -8.13 -25.69
N SER A 920 -19.97 -7.05 -25.56
CA SER A 920 -20.41 -5.87 -24.79
C SER A 920 -21.63 -5.21 -25.41
N ALA A 921 -21.70 -5.11 -26.74
CA ALA A 921 -22.83 -4.56 -27.46
C ALA A 921 -24.07 -5.47 -27.36
N PHE A 922 -23.87 -6.79 -27.39
CA PHE A 922 -24.94 -7.78 -27.26
C PHE A 922 -25.67 -7.66 -25.91
N VAL A 923 -24.90 -7.60 -24.81
CA VAL A 923 -25.40 -7.59 -23.43
C VAL A 923 -26.02 -6.23 -23.02
N ARG A 924 -25.66 -5.15 -23.72
CA ARG A 924 -26.13 -3.80 -23.42
C ARG A 924 -27.65 -3.68 -23.54
N GLN A 925 -28.29 -3.09 -22.53
CA GLN A 925 -29.72 -2.77 -22.59
C GLN A 925 -29.96 -1.59 -23.54
N ARG A 926 -30.81 -1.78 -24.55
CA ARG A 926 -31.23 -0.67 -25.44
C ARG A 926 -32.10 0.29 -24.65
N LYS A 927 -31.83 1.61 -24.76
CA LYS A 927 -32.69 2.62 -24.14
C LYS A 927 -34.10 2.48 -24.71
N ARG A 928 -35.09 2.18 -23.87
CA ARG A 928 -36.50 2.27 -24.26
C ARG A 928 -36.76 3.76 -24.51
N LYS A 929 -37.05 4.15 -25.76
CA LYS A 929 -37.52 5.52 -26.03
C LYS A 929 -38.77 5.70 -25.17
N SER A 930 -38.69 6.54 -24.14
CA SER A 930 -39.89 6.87 -23.36
C SER A 930 -40.88 7.45 -24.36
N ALA A 931 -42.00 6.76 -24.57
CA ALA A 931 -43.11 7.33 -25.31
C ALA A 931 -43.45 8.64 -24.60
N LYS A 932 -43.55 9.74 -25.36
CA LYS A 932 -43.93 11.05 -24.83
C LYS A 932 -45.31 10.93 -24.18
N THR A 933 -45.38 10.57 -22.90
CA THR A 933 -46.61 10.67 -22.13
C THR A 933 -46.81 12.16 -21.88
N LYS A 934 -47.71 12.80 -22.64
CA LYS A 934 -48.19 14.16 -22.33
C LYS A 934 -48.65 14.15 -20.87
N PRO A 935 -48.25 15.12 -20.03
CA PRO A 935 -48.76 15.20 -18.68
C PRO A 935 -50.25 15.52 -18.76
N ARG A 936 -51.10 14.55 -18.42
CA ARG A 936 -52.51 14.81 -18.14
C ARG A 936 -52.54 15.52 -16.80
N VAL A 937 -52.74 16.84 -16.83
CA VAL A 937 -53.13 17.62 -15.67
C VAL A 937 -54.49 17.07 -15.22
N ARG A 938 -54.52 16.46 -14.03
CA ARG A 938 -55.78 16.18 -13.32
C ARG A 938 -55.85 17.22 -12.22
N ASP A 939 -56.72 18.20 -12.41
CA ASP A 939 -57.19 19.08 -11.35
C ASP A 939 -57.87 18.20 -10.29
N VAL A 940 -57.40 18.31 -9.05
CA VAL A 940 -58.05 17.70 -7.89
C VAL A 940 -58.33 18.83 -6.90
N PRO A 941 -59.60 19.13 -6.57
CA PRO A 941 -59.94 20.05 -5.49
C PRO A 941 -59.75 19.36 -4.13
N PRO A 942 -59.52 20.10 -3.03
CA PRO A 942 -59.20 19.51 -1.73
C PRO A 942 -60.47 19.19 -0.95
N GLU A 943 -60.66 17.95 -0.48
CA GLU A 943 -61.39 17.64 0.77
C GLU A 943 -61.26 16.15 1.19
N PRO A 944 -61.68 15.72 2.41
CA PRO A 944 -60.74 15.27 3.44
C PRO A 944 -60.82 13.75 3.76
N ALA A 945 -59.95 13.35 4.70
CA ALA A 945 -59.65 12.01 5.19
C ALA A 945 -60.75 10.92 5.13
N SER A 946 -60.44 9.78 4.51
CA SER A 946 -60.55 8.43 5.11
C SER A 946 -60.18 7.32 4.10
N VAL A 947 -59.87 6.14 4.66
CA VAL A 947 -59.85 4.80 4.05
C VAL A 947 -58.50 4.24 3.57
N VAL A 948 -58.11 3.19 4.29
CA VAL A 948 -57.09 2.17 4.01
C VAL A 948 -57.37 1.47 2.67
N GLY A 949 -56.37 1.32 1.81
CA GLY A 949 -56.38 0.28 0.78
C GLY A 949 -55.66 0.58 -0.53
N VAL A 950 -54.64 -0.24 -0.80
CA VAL A 950 -54.09 -0.62 -2.12
C VAL A 950 -53.15 0.39 -2.81
N GLU A 951 -51.85 0.23 -2.58
CA GLU A 951 -50.81 0.71 -3.51
C GLU A 951 -51.01 0.05 -4.90
N PRO A 952 -50.92 0.81 -6.02
CA PRO A 952 -50.96 0.23 -7.36
C PRO A 952 -49.68 -0.60 -7.64
N PRO A 953 -49.72 -1.58 -8.57
CA PRO A 953 -48.63 -2.52 -8.74
C PRO A 953 -47.39 -1.79 -9.29
N ARG A 954 -46.33 -1.75 -8.47
CA ARG A 954 -44.98 -1.39 -8.92
C ARG A 954 -44.55 -2.44 -9.94
N THR A 955 -44.24 -1.99 -11.15
CA THR A 955 -43.82 -2.80 -12.29
C THR A 955 -42.74 -3.82 -11.94
N ASN A 956 -43.07 -5.11 -12.01
CA ASN A 956 -42.12 -6.21 -11.97
C ASN A 956 -41.28 -6.20 -13.27
N TYR A 957 -39.97 -5.97 -13.17
CA TYR A 957 -39.08 -5.84 -14.33
C TYR A 957 -38.51 -7.16 -14.87
N VAL A 958 -38.86 -8.32 -14.30
CA VAL A 958 -38.34 -9.61 -14.74
C VAL A 958 -39.46 -10.65 -14.70
N HIS A 959 -40.14 -10.85 -15.83
CA HIS A 959 -40.83 -12.11 -16.12
C HIS A 959 -39.85 -13.04 -16.83
N VAL A 960 -39.94 -14.31 -16.42
CA VAL A 960 -39.10 -15.47 -16.77
C VAL A 960 -38.89 -15.62 -18.27
#